data_AF-A0A9W6ZM23-F1
#
_entry.id   AF-A0A9W6ZM23-F1
#
_cell.length_a   1.000
_cell.length_b   1.000
_cell.length_c   1.000
_cell.angle_alpha   90.00
_cell.angle_beta   90.00
_cell.angle_gamma   90.00
#
_symmetry.space_group_name_H-M   'P 1'
#
loop_
_entity.id
_entity.type
_entity.pdbx_description
1 polymer ?
#
loop_
_entity_poly.entity_id
_entity_poly.type
_entity_poly.pdbx_seq_one_letter_code
_entity_poly.pdbx_strand_id
1 'polypeptide(L)'
;MSRVHRHGRHGVEDDAMSNASLGTAAAFNQNAPGGLFLKDGDYNVEFLQTFITKPLRADKVTAKPIRQPVLHSEVPDGYKPRTVIYFKKHALENDAQQRGKYKLLDKEQQQHVMMQAKITKEELFQERKKVRKAWNTPKERPGELPKPPPRVSLEERKARKAKAEAELDNRGALVETVMVPDPSFGAGEYGKRMQMQAVAPPPAPHPASYDPSSYNTPVSPTRSQFGDDEENLEDYKASPPRPIYENHTQNELRLMQAARSKAKQADFLQKKVTRLENFVGDLKNSVTALKEDPGATLATQQHTALGEKSMLGLAGGELAAAINVLQQQQQKQADIIKKLTVDKEDAERRVKDLQRDLVKKHNASKDKERESRREKDRSKVLSVDAAQGFVLSDNGYIVHGGDAVDKGPGDIRVVKALTSLKKRYPGRVFLIMGNRDANKLRLLSELGEGHLTMSTDVYWDQNVKSYGEWCAEKGVTEKTKVTKLRWMLECTMGSGTTFETRRSELAIIKSLEDPRLIPDGEVLASFVDSVDPKSKDCWMLEYIKAIQVMAVIQDCLFVHGGIDEASIGAVPGKEGGGEDVLEWCKGLNAWKAEMVRKYVKNPNFGEDGKRSFEALLDYGVPGGNSGRSVCYNSSFMPSSSTGNCAVPEEGVEEWCAENEIRRIFVGHSPQDDCPTVMKRPGVAVFMADTSYSDVGASKVGNAAENRGDVVGVVSITRTATEVEGKLKGGGANRYKINVDDSRNNMPDSIVGRQLVDDTWVKGVVEGKVVVREGRGKWKLMEGGEVLGLLKPMGVAR
;
A
#
# COMPACT_ATOMS: atom_id res chain seq x y z
N MET A 1 17.51 28.24 -63.58
CA MET A 1 18.67 28.85 -64.25
C MET A 1 19.89 28.70 -63.35
N SER A 2 21.05 28.35 -63.94
CA SER A 2 22.43 28.19 -63.40
C SER A 2 22.64 27.30 -62.15
N ARG A 3 23.11 26.04 -62.19
CA ARG A 3 24.36 25.37 -62.70
C ARG A 3 25.66 25.59 -61.86
N VAL A 4 26.13 24.48 -61.23
CA VAL A 4 27.39 23.71 -61.52
C VAL A 4 28.61 23.75 -60.56
N HIS A 5 28.98 22.55 -60.02
CA HIS A 5 30.28 21.81 -59.95
C HIS A 5 30.43 21.02 -58.61
N ARG A 6 30.49 19.66 -58.49
CA ARG A 6 31.56 18.64 -58.83
C ARG A 6 32.97 19.08 -58.37
N HIS A 7 33.77 18.35 -57.57
CA HIS A 7 34.21 16.95 -57.59
C HIS A 7 34.95 16.55 -56.29
N GLY A 8 35.13 15.25 -56.02
CA GLY A 8 36.29 14.73 -55.27
C GLY A 8 36.06 13.46 -54.43
N ARG A 9 36.31 12.27 -55.02
CA ARG A 9 36.51 10.97 -54.35
C ARG A 9 37.99 10.60 -54.43
N HIS A 10 38.55 10.01 -53.37
CA HIS A 10 39.62 8.99 -53.26
C HIS A 10 40.15 9.07 -51.80
N GLY A 11 40.54 8.02 -51.09
CA GLY A 11 40.83 6.64 -51.45
C GLY A 11 40.86 5.73 -50.20
N VAL A 12 41.24 4.49 -50.48
CA VAL A 12 41.18 3.25 -49.69
C VAL A 12 42.45 3.09 -48.85
N GLU A 13 42.40 2.42 -47.69
CA GLU A 13 43.23 1.23 -47.36
C GLU A 13 42.97 0.70 -45.94
N ASP A 14 42.92 -0.64 -45.90
CA ASP A 14 42.83 -1.53 -44.74
C ASP A 14 44.10 -1.47 -43.88
N ASP A 15 43.98 -1.74 -42.57
CA ASP A 15 44.75 -2.84 -41.99
C ASP A 15 44.26 -3.27 -40.60
N ALA A 16 44.32 -4.58 -40.41
CA ALA A 16 43.86 -5.34 -39.27
C ALA A 16 44.94 -5.50 -38.19
N MET A 17 44.54 -5.59 -36.90
CA MET A 17 45.13 -6.43 -35.83
C MET A 17 44.21 -6.32 -34.59
N SER A 18 43.38 -7.32 -34.28
CA SER A 18 43.64 -8.57 -33.55
C SER A 18 43.87 -8.42 -32.03
N ASN A 19 42.90 -8.99 -31.29
CA ASN A 19 42.98 -9.74 -30.02
C ASN A 19 43.77 -9.15 -28.82
N ALA A 20 43.11 -8.97 -27.67
CA ALA A 20 42.93 -10.05 -26.69
C ALA A 20 42.53 -9.51 -25.29
N SER A 21 41.54 -10.22 -24.74
CA SER A 21 41.16 -10.44 -23.33
C SER A 21 42.03 -9.91 -22.19
N LEU A 22 41.39 -9.19 -21.27
CA LEU A 22 41.82 -9.04 -19.88
C LEU A 22 41.22 -10.16 -19.02
N GLY A 23 42.10 -11.02 -18.54
CA GLY A 23 41.85 -12.01 -17.50
C GLY A 23 42.18 -11.47 -16.10
N THR A 24 41.39 -11.92 -15.15
CA THR A 24 41.46 -11.77 -13.69
C THR A 24 42.77 -12.29 -13.10
N ALA A 25 43.36 -11.61 -12.10
CA ALA A 25 43.86 -12.20 -10.84
C ALA A 25 44.58 -11.18 -9.94
N ALA A 26 44.42 -11.42 -8.64
CA ALA A 26 44.93 -10.67 -7.49
C ALA A 26 46.44 -10.81 -7.25
N ALA A 27 47.03 -9.86 -6.52
CA ALA A 27 48.19 -10.10 -5.66
C ALA A 27 48.29 -9.06 -4.54
N PHE A 28 48.34 -9.55 -3.29
CA PHE A 28 48.86 -8.85 -2.13
C PHE A 28 50.37 -8.63 -2.30
N ASN A 29 50.90 -7.51 -1.79
CA ASN A 29 52.26 -7.54 -1.23
C ASN A 29 52.44 -6.52 -0.10
N GLN A 30 53.03 -7.02 0.99
CA GLN A 30 53.52 -6.29 2.16
C GLN A 30 54.98 -5.90 1.92
N ASN A 31 55.44 -4.76 2.45
CA ASN A 31 56.74 -4.58 3.13
C ASN A 31 57.02 -3.08 3.43
N ALA A 32 56.89 -2.73 4.73
CA ALA A 32 57.71 -1.89 5.64
C ALA A 32 58.65 -0.76 5.12
N PRO A 33 59.33 0.06 5.97
CA PRO A 33 59.12 0.48 7.38
C PRO A 33 59.28 2.02 7.61
N GLY A 34 59.14 2.49 8.85
CA GLY A 34 59.89 3.68 9.35
C GLY A 34 59.04 4.81 9.91
N GLY A 35 59.20 5.11 11.20
CA GLY A 35 58.46 6.14 11.93
C GLY A 35 59.30 7.29 12.48
N LEU A 36 58.59 8.11 13.27
CA LEU A 36 58.99 9.17 14.21
C LEU A 36 59.48 10.52 13.65
N PHE A 37 58.75 11.60 13.98
CA PHE A 37 59.13 12.55 15.05
C PHE A 37 57.90 13.25 15.65
N LEU A 38 57.95 13.46 16.98
CA LEU A 38 56.99 14.20 17.82
C LEU A 38 57.60 15.56 18.22
N LYS A 39 56.71 16.52 18.52
CA LYS A 39 56.87 17.69 19.42
C LYS A 39 55.47 18.02 19.93
N ASP A 40 55.17 18.37 21.17
CA ASP A 40 55.88 18.58 22.44
C ASP A 40 54.80 18.45 23.55
N GLY A 41 55.16 18.09 24.79
CA GLY A 41 54.39 18.50 25.98
C GLY A 41 53.90 17.43 26.96
N ASP A 42 54.82 16.97 27.83
CA ASP A 42 54.69 16.75 29.28
C ASP A 42 53.87 15.59 29.92
N TYR A 43 54.68 14.64 30.43
CA TYR A 43 54.68 13.86 31.69
C TYR A 43 53.45 13.03 32.14
N ASN A 44 53.56 11.68 32.18
CA ASN A 44 54.07 10.77 33.25
C ASN A 44 52.96 10.47 34.30
N VAL A 45 52.64 9.25 34.77
CA VAL A 45 53.44 8.13 35.28
C VAL A 45 52.53 6.87 35.44
N GLU A 46 53.01 5.69 35.02
CA GLU A 46 52.82 4.28 35.54
C GLU A 46 51.41 3.69 35.86
N PHE A 47 51.08 2.39 35.79
CA PHE A 47 51.78 1.10 35.68
C PHE A 47 50.73 0.02 35.27
N LEU A 48 50.90 -0.74 34.19
CA LEU A 48 51.33 -2.16 34.09
C LEU A 48 50.53 -3.26 34.85
N GLN A 49 50.11 -4.25 34.04
CA GLN A 49 50.29 -5.72 34.19
C GLN A 49 49.20 -6.66 34.75
N THR A 50 48.70 -7.49 33.81
CA THR A 50 48.81 -8.97 33.74
C THR A 50 47.82 -9.90 34.47
N PHE A 51 47.24 -10.76 33.63
CA PHE A 51 46.71 -12.12 33.76
C PHE A 51 46.58 -12.85 35.13
N ILE A 52 45.36 -13.38 35.32
CA ILE A 52 44.93 -14.70 35.86
C ILE A 52 45.47 -15.18 37.22
N THR A 53 44.55 -15.35 38.18
CA THR A 53 44.31 -16.60 38.95
C THR A 53 42.98 -16.50 39.74
N LYS A 54 42.20 -17.60 39.78
CA LYS A 54 40.94 -17.80 40.57
C LYS A 54 41.27 -17.90 42.10
N PRO A 55 40.33 -17.91 43.10
CA PRO A 55 38.90 -18.30 43.07
C PRO A 55 37.89 -17.59 44.04
N LEU A 56 36.58 -17.85 43.81
CA LEU A 56 35.45 -18.04 44.77
C LEU A 56 35.28 -17.11 46.01
N ARG A 57 34.23 -16.26 45.99
CA ARG A 57 32.95 -16.35 46.76
C ARG A 57 32.35 -14.99 47.16
N ALA A 58 31.02 -15.02 47.24
CA ALA A 58 30.12 -14.31 48.15
C ALA A 58 29.79 -12.82 47.91
N ASP A 59 28.51 -12.62 47.65
CA ASP A 59 27.63 -11.58 48.21
C ASP A 59 27.82 -10.13 47.78
N LYS A 60 26.94 -9.69 46.87
CA LYS A 60 25.99 -8.55 47.01
C LYS A 60 25.60 -8.05 45.62
N VAL A 61 24.50 -8.56 45.09
CA VAL A 61 23.78 -7.88 44.01
C VAL A 61 22.65 -7.08 44.66
N THR A 62 22.85 -5.79 44.82
CA THR A 62 21.79 -4.82 45.09
C THR A 62 20.81 -4.82 43.91
N ALA A 63 19.55 -5.15 44.17
CA ALA A 63 18.47 -5.05 43.21
C ALA A 63 18.26 -3.57 42.84
N LYS A 64 18.29 -3.24 41.55
CA LYS A 64 17.81 -1.93 41.06
C LYS A 64 16.28 -1.91 41.18
N PRO A 65 15.65 -0.86 41.74
CA PRO A 65 14.20 -0.78 41.83
C PRO A 65 13.60 -0.67 40.43
N ILE A 66 12.63 -1.55 40.16
CA ILE A 66 11.74 -1.45 38.99
C ILE A 66 10.89 -0.20 39.20
N ARG A 67 10.91 0.71 38.21
CA ARG A 67 10.05 1.91 38.22
C ARG A 67 8.58 1.51 38.37
N GLN A 68 7.86 2.17 39.25
CA GLN A 68 6.42 1.97 39.41
C GLN A 68 5.68 2.30 38.10
N PRO A 69 4.70 1.49 37.68
CA PRO A 69 3.87 1.80 36.53
C PRO A 69 2.98 3.02 36.83
N VAL A 70 2.93 3.96 35.90
CA VAL A 70 2.01 5.10 35.91
C VAL A 70 0.62 4.59 35.55
N LEU A 71 -0.35 4.77 36.44
CA LEU A 71 -1.77 4.49 36.19
C LEU A 71 -2.40 5.73 35.56
N HIS A 72 -2.94 5.59 34.34
CA HIS A 72 -3.81 6.60 33.73
C HIS A 72 -5.20 6.55 34.37
N SER A 73 -5.72 7.71 34.78
CA SER A 73 -6.93 7.86 35.60
C SER A 73 -8.26 7.73 34.85
N GLU A 74 -8.25 7.39 33.56
CA GLU A 74 -9.47 7.29 32.75
C GLU A 74 -9.52 5.92 32.06
N VAL A 75 -10.08 4.93 32.76
CA VAL A 75 -10.44 3.64 32.19
C VAL A 75 -11.97 3.60 32.10
N PRO A 76 -12.57 3.39 30.91
CA PRO A 76 -14.02 3.28 30.77
C PRO A 76 -14.59 2.11 31.60
N ASP A 77 -15.79 2.29 32.15
CA ASP A 77 -16.50 1.25 32.89
C ASP A 77 -16.62 -0.04 32.05
N GLY A 78 -16.09 -1.14 32.60
CA GLY A 78 -16.06 -2.46 31.96
C GLY A 78 -14.66 -2.99 31.61
N TYR A 79 -13.59 -2.19 31.71
CA TYR A 79 -12.23 -2.66 31.48
C TYR A 79 -11.52 -3.10 32.77
N LYS A 80 -11.17 -4.39 32.87
CA LYS A 80 -10.25 -4.90 33.91
C LYS A 80 -8.81 -4.88 33.38
N PRO A 81 -7.86 -4.20 34.04
CA PRO A 81 -6.46 -4.18 33.60
C PRO A 81 -5.85 -5.59 33.72
N ARG A 82 -5.16 -6.04 32.66
CA ARG A 82 -4.41 -7.30 32.66
C ARG A 82 -2.93 -7.01 32.87
N THR A 83 -2.37 -7.51 33.97
CA THR A 83 -0.92 -7.53 34.19
C THR A 83 -0.39 -8.91 33.79
N VAL A 84 0.48 -8.99 32.78
CA VAL A 84 1.16 -10.24 32.40
C VAL A 84 2.55 -10.23 33.03
N ILE A 85 2.81 -11.18 33.95
CA ILE A 85 4.10 -11.33 34.62
C ILE A 85 4.83 -12.54 34.01
N TYR A 86 6.05 -12.36 33.52
CA TYR A 86 6.91 -13.44 33.06
C TYR A 86 7.81 -13.94 34.19
N PHE A 87 7.77 -15.24 34.49
CA PHE A 87 8.66 -15.87 35.47
C PHE A 87 9.73 -16.74 34.77
N LYS A 88 10.97 -16.71 35.30
CA LYS A 88 12.04 -17.63 34.89
C LYS A 88 11.80 -19.01 35.50
N LYS A 89 11.82 -20.03 34.63
CA LYS A 89 11.27 -21.39 34.79
C LYS A 89 11.72 -22.22 36.01
N HIS A 90 12.84 -21.90 36.68
CA HIS A 90 13.44 -22.82 37.66
C HIS A 90 13.17 -22.51 39.14
N ALA A 91 12.70 -21.30 39.50
CA ALA A 91 12.57 -20.91 40.91
C ALA A 91 11.27 -21.37 41.59
N LEU A 92 10.18 -21.55 40.82
CA LEU A 92 8.84 -21.84 41.34
C LEU A 92 8.55 -23.34 41.49
N GLU A 93 9.25 -24.21 40.75
CA GLU A 93 9.03 -25.64 40.86
C GLU A 93 9.44 -26.20 42.23
N ASN A 94 10.21 -25.49 43.06
CA ASN A 94 10.64 -26.01 44.37
C ASN A 94 10.03 -25.28 45.58
N ASP A 95 9.17 -24.28 45.36
CA ASP A 95 8.53 -23.52 46.43
C ASP A 95 7.11 -24.04 46.69
N ALA A 96 6.95 -24.80 47.77
CA ALA A 96 5.68 -25.41 48.17
C ALA A 96 4.60 -24.37 48.51
N GLN A 97 4.99 -23.19 48.98
CA GLN A 97 4.06 -22.13 49.41
C GLN A 97 3.47 -21.41 48.18
N GLN A 98 4.28 -21.19 47.15
CA GLN A 98 3.84 -20.63 45.87
C GLN A 98 2.99 -21.61 45.06
N ARG A 99 3.30 -22.92 45.07
CA ARG A 99 2.49 -23.95 44.39
C ARG A 99 1.06 -24.02 44.92
N GLY A 100 0.90 -23.93 46.24
CA GLY A 100 -0.42 -23.85 46.88
C GLY A 100 -1.19 -22.59 46.48
N LYS A 101 -0.50 -21.45 46.40
CA LYS A 101 -1.10 -20.15 46.05
C LYS A 101 -1.63 -20.07 44.60
N TYR A 102 -0.99 -20.75 43.65
CA TYR A 102 -1.32 -20.65 42.22
C TYR A 102 -1.94 -21.92 41.62
N LYS A 103 -2.28 -22.93 42.43
CA LYS A 103 -2.84 -24.23 41.98
C LYS A 103 -2.04 -24.84 40.82
N LEU A 104 -0.72 -24.75 40.88
CA LEU A 104 0.15 -25.31 39.84
C LEU A 104 0.08 -26.84 39.90
N LEU A 105 -0.33 -27.47 38.79
CA LEU A 105 -0.37 -28.91 38.66
C LEU A 105 1.03 -29.48 38.91
N ASP A 106 1.13 -30.48 39.78
CA ASP A 106 2.39 -31.19 39.96
C ASP A 106 2.73 -32.03 38.71
N LYS A 107 3.93 -32.63 38.70
CA LYS A 107 4.41 -33.40 37.55
C LYS A 107 3.51 -34.59 37.20
N GLU A 108 2.92 -35.26 38.20
CA GLU A 108 2.01 -36.39 37.98
C GLU A 108 0.67 -35.92 37.43
N GLN A 109 0.14 -34.82 37.96
CA GLN A 109 -1.10 -34.20 37.48
C GLN A 109 -0.94 -33.65 36.05
N GLN A 110 0.20 -33.04 35.73
CA GLN A 110 0.53 -32.62 34.37
C GLN A 110 0.60 -33.82 33.42
N GLN A 111 1.23 -34.92 33.85
CA GLN A 111 1.29 -36.15 33.06
C GLN A 111 -0.09 -36.78 32.86
N HIS A 112 -0.94 -36.77 33.88
CA HIS A 112 -2.31 -37.28 33.81
C HIS A 112 -3.16 -36.46 32.83
N VAL A 113 -3.10 -35.12 32.91
CA VAL A 113 -3.79 -34.21 31.98
C VAL A 113 -3.26 -34.37 30.56
N MET A 114 -1.95 -34.54 30.36
CA MET A 114 -1.37 -34.83 29.04
C MET A 114 -1.80 -36.19 28.50
N MET A 115 -1.94 -37.20 29.36
CA MET A 115 -2.39 -38.55 28.98
C MET A 115 -3.87 -38.51 28.56
N GLN A 116 -4.73 -37.84 29.31
CA GLN A 116 -6.14 -37.64 28.94
C GLN A 116 -6.29 -36.87 27.64
N ALA A 117 -5.54 -35.79 27.44
CA ALA A 117 -5.56 -35.06 26.17
C ALA A 117 -5.12 -35.94 24.98
N LYS A 118 -4.20 -36.89 25.20
CA LYS A 118 -3.76 -37.84 24.18
C LYS A 118 -4.83 -38.88 23.85
N ILE A 119 -5.54 -39.38 24.86
CA ILE A 119 -6.68 -40.31 24.70
C ILE A 119 -7.81 -39.62 23.91
N THR A 120 -8.23 -38.43 24.33
CA THR A 120 -9.30 -37.66 23.64
C THR A 120 -8.94 -37.35 22.18
N LYS A 121 -7.66 -37.08 21.90
CA LYS A 121 -7.18 -36.84 20.53
C LYS A 121 -7.23 -38.10 19.67
N GLU A 122 -6.92 -39.26 20.24
CA GLU A 122 -7.00 -40.55 19.53
C GLU A 122 -8.46 -40.92 19.25
N GLU A 123 -9.38 -40.68 20.19
CA GLU A 123 -10.82 -40.88 20.01
C GLU A 123 -11.39 -40.03 18.86
N LEU A 124 -11.07 -38.74 18.84
CA LEU A 124 -11.43 -37.82 17.75
C LEU A 124 -10.85 -38.25 16.40
N PHE A 125 -9.66 -38.86 16.40
CA PHE A 125 -9.04 -39.37 15.18
C PHE A 125 -9.76 -40.62 14.66
N GLN A 126 -10.13 -41.56 15.53
CA GLN A 126 -10.90 -42.75 15.15
C GLN A 126 -12.30 -42.40 14.67
N GLU A 127 -12.95 -41.40 15.28
CA GLU A 127 -14.26 -40.90 14.86
C GLU A 127 -14.20 -40.29 13.44
N ARG A 128 -13.20 -39.45 13.17
CA ARG A 128 -12.96 -38.90 11.82
C ARG A 128 -12.69 -39.99 10.78
N LYS A 129 -11.99 -41.06 11.17
CA LYS A 129 -11.74 -42.22 10.29
C LYS A 129 -13.03 -42.98 9.97
N LYS A 130 -13.94 -43.15 10.95
CA LYS A 130 -15.28 -43.74 10.73
C LYS A 130 -16.12 -42.89 9.78
N VAL A 131 -16.16 -41.57 9.99
CA VAL A 131 -16.90 -40.63 9.11
C VAL A 131 -16.35 -40.69 7.67
N ARG A 132 -15.03 -40.75 7.51
CA ARG A 132 -14.39 -40.84 6.18
C ARG A 132 -14.62 -42.18 5.48
N LYS A 133 -14.73 -43.28 6.24
CA LYS A 133 -15.10 -44.60 5.71
C LYS A 133 -16.57 -44.63 5.27
N ALA A 134 -17.46 -43.98 6.01
CA ALA A 134 -18.87 -43.82 5.64
C ALA A 134 -19.03 -42.95 4.37
N TRP A 135 -18.19 -41.94 4.19
CA TRP A 135 -18.18 -41.07 3.01
C TRP A 135 -17.72 -41.79 1.72
N ASN A 136 -16.81 -42.76 1.85
CA ASN A 136 -16.16 -43.41 0.71
C ASN A 136 -16.76 -44.77 0.32
N THR A 137 -17.93 -45.14 0.85
CA THR A 137 -18.63 -46.37 0.45
C THR A 137 -19.78 -46.01 -0.50
N PRO A 138 -19.68 -46.28 -1.82
CA PRO A 138 -20.77 -46.01 -2.76
C PRO A 138 -21.94 -46.95 -2.45
N LYS A 139 -23.13 -46.41 -2.20
CA LYS A 139 -24.37 -47.21 -2.27
C LYS A 139 -24.85 -47.19 -3.71
N GLU A 140 -24.59 -48.27 -4.45
CA GLU A 140 -25.27 -48.54 -5.71
C GLU A 140 -26.75 -48.84 -5.45
N ARG A 141 -27.64 -48.06 -6.06
CA ARG A 141 -28.99 -48.49 -6.48
C ARG A 141 -29.32 -47.80 -7.80
N PRO A 142 -29.83 -48.52 -8.81
CA PRO A 142 -30.15 -47.97 -10.12
C PRO A 142 -31.58 -47.39 -10.16
N GLY A 143 -31.75 -46.30 -10.93
CA GLY A 143 -33.04 -45.86 -11.45
C GLY A 143 -33.78 -44.81 -10.62
N GLU A 144 -33.41 -43.55 -10.82
CA GLU A 144 -34.26 -42.32 -10.86
C GLU A 144 -33.40 -41.11 -10.50
N LEU A 145 -33.40 -40.08 -11.35
CA LEU A 145 -32.66 -38.83 -11.15
C LEU A 145 -33.39 -37.93 -10.12
N PRO A 146 -32.84 -37.66 -8.92
CA PRO A 146 -33.42 -36.68 -8.03
C PRO A 146 -32.75 -35.31 -8.25
N LYS A 147 -33.55 -34.24 -8.15
CA LYS A 147 -33.08 -32.85 -8.15
C LYS A 147 -31.97 -32.65 -7.11
N PRO A 148 -30.96 -31.79 -7.39
CA PRO A 148 -29.84 -31.60 -6.49
C PRO A 148 -30.32 -31.09 -5.12
N PRO A 149 -29.94 -31.73 -4.00
CA PRO A 149 -30.31 -31.24 -2.69
C PRO A 149 -29.61 -29.90 -2.41
N PRO A 150 -30.19 -29.05 -1.56
CA PRO A 150 -29.53 -27.83 -1.11
C PRO A 150 -28.14 -28.16 -0.55
N ARG A 151 -27.13 -27.37 -0.94
CA ARG A 151 -25.70 -27.58 -0.66
C ARG A 151 -25.33 -27.77 0.82
N VAL A 152 -26.27 -27.51 1.74
CA VAL A 152 -26.10 -27.63 3.18
C VAL A 152 -27.43 -28.09 3.75
N SER A 153 -27.46 -29.21 4.47
CA SER A 153 -28.69 -29.69 5.12
C SER A 153 -29.10 -28.76 6.27
N LEU A 154 -30.37 -28.77 6.68
CA LEU A 154 -30.85 -27.99 7.82
C LEU A 154 -30.07 -28.36 9.10
N GLU A 155 -29.76 -29.64 9.27
CA GLU A 155 -28.94 -30.17 10.36
C GLU A 155 -27.49 -29.67 10.28
N GLU A 156 -26.92 -29.54 9.08
CA GLU A 156 -25.59 -28.97 8.89
C GLU A 156 -25.57 -27.45 9.19
N ARG A 157 -26.64 -26.71 8.88
CA ARG A 157 -26.80 -25.31 9.31
C ARG A 157 -26.86 -25.20 10.84
N LYS A 158 -27.62 -26.08 11.50
CA LYS A 158 -27.67 -26.13 12.98
C LYS A 158 -26.32 -26.49 13.57
N ALA A 159 -25.61 -27.46 13.02
CA ALA A 159 -24.28 -27.87 13.48
C ALA A 159 -23.23 -26.76 13.29
N ARG A 160 -23.29 -26.02 12.17
CA ARG A 160 -22.40 -24.86 11.94
C ARG A 160 -22.71 -23.70 12.89
N LYS A 161 -23.99 -23.46 13.20
CA LYS A 161 -24.41 -22.46 14.19
C LYS A 161 -23.97 -22.86 15.60
N ALA A 162 -24.21 -24.10 16.01
CA ALA A 162 -23.80 -24.63 17.30
C ALA A 162 -22.27 -24.64 17.47
N LYS A 163 -21.52 -24.92 16.39
CA LYS A 163 -20.06 -24.81 16.39
C LYS A 163 -19.59 -23.37 16.53
N ALA A 164 -20.22 -22.42 15.84
CA ALA A 164 -19.90 -20.99 15.96
C ALA A 164 -20.22 -20.45 17.36
N GLU A 165 -21.33 -20.89 17.96
CA GLU A 165 -21.71 -20.59 19.36
C GLU A 165 -20.71 -21.22 20.35
N ALA A 166 -20.30 -22.48 20.15
CA ALA A 166 -19.29 -23.15 20.97
C ALA A 166 -17.86 -22.56 20.81
N GLU A 167 -17.51 -22.03 19.64
CA GLU A 167 -16.26 -21.28 19.42
C GLU A 167 -16.31 -19.87 20.01
N LEU A 168 -17.51 -19.27 20.13
CA LEU A 168 -17.73 -18.01 20.84
C LEU A 168 -17.58 -18.22 22.37
N ASP A 169 -18.14 -19.30 22.91
CA ASP A 169 -18.03 -19.66 24.33
C ASP A 169 -16.61 -20.11 24.72
N ASN A 170 -15.91 -20.83 23.84
CA ASN A 170 -14.51 -21.22 24.09
C ASN A 170 -13.50 -20.05 23.99
N ARG A 171 -13.88 -18.90 23.41
CA ARG A 171 -13.08 -17.66 23.53
C ARG A 171 -13.12 -17.08 24.95
N GLY A 172 -14.02 -17.57 25.82
CA GLY A 172 -14.10 -17.25 27.24
C GLY A 172 -13.38 -18.23 28.18
N ALA A 173 -12.90 -19.38 27.70
CA ALA A 173 -12.39 -20.44 28.57
C ALA A 173 -10.91 -20.80 28.28
N LEU A 174 -10.00 -19.95 28.74
CA LEU A 174 -8.59 -20.30 28.91
C LEU A 174 -8.16 -19.89 30.34
N VAL A 175 -8.30 -20.87 31.25
CA VAL A 175 -7.80 -20.94 32.64
C VAL A 175 -8.19 -19.77 33.54
N GLU A 176 -9.39 -19.85 34.11
CA GLU A 176 -9.75 -19.10 35.33
C GLU A 176 -9.12 -19.76 36.56
N THR A 177 -8.26 -19.02 37.27
CA THR A 177 -7.97 -19.27 38.69
C THR A 177 -8.54 -18.11 39.48
N VAL A 178 -9.71 -18.31 40.08
CA VAL A 178 -10.41 -17.32 40.89
C VAL A 178 -9.64 -17.07 42.19
N MET A 179 -9.30 -15.80 42.47
CA MET A 179 -8.96 -15.33 43.81
C MET A 179 -10.18 -14.59 44.37
N VAL A 180 -10.74 -15.11 45.46
CA VAL A 180 -11.74 -14.42 46.30
C VAL A 180 -10.99 -13.66 47.39
N PRO A 181 -11.24 -12.37 47.64
CA PRO A 181 -10.65 -11.67 48.78
C PRO A 181 -11.40 -12.03 50.07
N ASP A 182 -10.61 -12.30 51.10
CA ASP A 182 -11.01 -12.46 52.50
C ASP A 182 -11.57 -11.12 53.05
N PRO A 183 -12.74 -11.10 53.72
CA PRO A 183 -13.36 -9.87 54.26
C PRO A 183 -12.77 -9.39 55.59
N SER A 184 -11.62 -9.88 56.04
CA SER A 184 -11.09 -9.59 57.38
C SER A 184 -9.95 -8.57 57.42
N PHE A 185 -10.12 -7.34 56.93
CA PHE A 185 -9.23 -6.23 57.37
C PHE A 185 -9.94 -4.88 57.42
N GLY A 186 -9.90 -4.28 58.62
CA GLY A 186 -10.78 -3.23 59.09
C GLY A 186 -10.44 -1.80 58.66
N ALA A 187 -11.46 -0.97 58.82
CA ALA A 187 -11.44 0.48 58.70
C ALA A 187 -10.45 1.14 59.67
N GLY A 188 -9.74 2.15 59.19
CA GLY A 188 -8.90 3.04 60.00
C GLY A 188 -8.65 4.34 59.25
N GLU A 189 -9.36 5.38 59.68
CA GLU A 189 -9.07 6.81 59.62
C GLU A 189 -8.13 7.34 58.52
N TYR A 190 -8.64 8.24 57.67
CA TYR A 190 -8.05 9.58 57.45
C TYR A 190 -9.03 10.43 56.62
N GLY A 191 -9.95 11.09 57.32
CA GLY A 191 -10.65 12.26 56.81
C GLY A 191 -10.09 13.51 57.47
N LYS A 192 -9.47 14.42 56.70
CA LYS A 192 -9.58 15.88 56.87
C LYS A 192 -8.75 16.64 55.83
N ARG A 193 -9.42 17.63 55.23
CA ARG A 193 -8.93 18.79 54.46
C ARG A 193 -8.42 18.52 53.04
N MET A 194 -9.28 18.78 52.06
CA MET A 194 -9.09 19.91 51.12
C MET A 194 -10.45 20.36 50.59
N GLN A 195 -10.82 21.61 50.88
CA GLN A 195 -11.89 22.33 50.17
C GLN A 195 -11.34 22.73 48.80
N MET A 196 -11.99 22.32 47.72
CA MET A 196 -11.78 22.92 46.40
C MET A 196 -12.91 23.92 46.14
N GLN A 197 -12.51 25.17 45.88
CA GLN A 197 -13.39 26.22 45.34
C GLN A 197 -13.85 25.84 43.93
N ALA A 198 -15.12 26.09 43.65
CA ALA A 198 -15.68 25.99 42.30
C ALA A 198 -15.12 27.12 41.42
N VAL A 199 -14.48 26.75 40.31
CA VAL A 199 -14.09 27.68 39.24
C VAL A 199 -15.25 27.76 38.25
N ALA A 200 -15.75 28.97 38.02
CA ALA A 200 -16.81 29.27 37.05
C ALA A 200 -16.34 28.99 35.59
N PRO A 201 -17.26 28.61 34.69
CA PRO A 201 -16.92 28.37 33.29
C PRO A 201 -16.52 29.69 32.57
N PRO A 202 -15.62 29.64 31.58
CA PRO A 202 -15.23 30.81 30.82
C PRO A 202 -16.39 31.29 29.92
N PRO A 203 -16.51 32.61 29.69
CA PRO A 203 -17.56 33.17 28.84
C PRO A 203 -17.37 32.78 27.37
N ALA A 204 -18.49 32.57 26.68
CA ALA A 204 -18.54 32.24 25.26
C ALA A 204 -17.94 33.37 24.39
N PRO A 205 -17.21 33.05 23.30
CA PRO A 205 -16.66 34.05 22.41
C PRO A 205 -17.76 34.68 21.55
N HIS A 206 -17.81 36.02 21.53
CA HIS A 206 -18.62 36.80 20.60
C HIS A 206 -18.13 36.62 19.13
N PRO A 207 -19.03 36.75 18.14
CA PRO A 207 -18.69 36.60 16.73
C PRO A 207 -17.86 37.80 16.25
N ALA A 208 -16.61 37.55 15.88
CA ALA A 208 -15.77 38.55 15.22
C ALA A 208 -16.33 38.83 13.81
N SER A 209 -16.80 40.05 13.60
CA SER A 209 -17.06 40.61 12.27
C SER A 209 -15.74 40.74 11.51
N TYR A 210 -15.66 40.08 10.37
CA TYR A 210 -14.54 40.13 9.43
C TYR A 210 -14.53 41.48 8.71
N ASP A 211 -13.50 42.30 8.97
CA ASP A 211 -13.21 43.55 8.25
C ASP A 211 -12.11 43.31 7.21
N PRO A 212 -12.40 43.39 5.90
CA PRO A 212 -11.42 43.15 4.83
C PRO A 212 -10.40 44.29 4.60
N SER A 213 -10.41 45.38 5.38
CA SER A 213 -9.64 46.60 5.07
C SER A 213 -8.24 46.72 5.70
N SER A 214 -7.73 45.70 6.39
CA SER A 214 -6.46 45.78 7.16
C SER A 214 -5.17 45.40 6.41
N TYR A 215 -5.12 45.57 5.09
CA TYR A 215 -3.86 45.54 4.34
C TYR A 215 -3.42 46.95 3.96
N ASN A 216 -2.75 47.62 4.91
CA ASN A 216 -1.83 48.72 4.59
C ASN A 216 -0.56 48.55 5.43
N THR A 217 0.56 48.50 4.69
CA THR A 217 2.01 48.53 5.01
C THR A 217 2.46 48.73 6.46
N PRO A 218 3.65 48.17 6.81
CA PRO A 218 4.78 49.10 7.00
C PRO A 218 6.14 48.62 6.45
N VAL A 219 6.82 49.58 5.81
CA VAL A 219 8.21 50.06 6.03
C VAL A 219 9.29 49.05 6.45
N SER A 220 10.38 49.08 5.68
CA SER A 220 11.67 48.38 5.86
C SER A 220 12.29 48.46 7.26
N PRO A 221 13.15 47.49 7.58
CA PRO A 221 14.47 47.86 8.11
C PRO A 221 15.65 47.10 7.47
N THR A 222 16.65 47.92 7.12
CA THR A 222 18.10 47.72 7.13
C THR A 222 18.69 46.34 7.48
N ARG A 223 19.38 45.77 6.48
CA ARG A 223 20.79 45.30 6.47
C ARG A 223 21.43 44.99 7.84
N SER A 224 21.68 43.71 8.10
CA SER A 224 22.71 43.23 9.04
C SER A 224 23.29 41.91 8.55
N GLN A 225 24.61 41.85 8.54
CA GLN A 225 25.50 40.75 8.15
C GLN A 225 25.42 39.60 9.15
N PHE A 226 25.36 38.36 8.68
CA PHE A 226 25.87 37.10 9.26
C PHE A 226 25.74 36.10 8.10
N GLY A 227 26.79 35.52 7.53
CA GLY A 227 27.89 34.81 8.15
C GLY A 227 27.74 33.35 7.73
N ASP A 228 28.33 33.00 6.59
CA ASP A 228 28.40 31.63 6.07
C ASP A 228 29.26 30.78 7.01
N ASP A 229 28.75 29.63 7.44
CA ASP A 229 29.56 28.55 8.00
C ASP A 229 28.99 27.21 7.49
N GLU A 230 29.60 26.74 6.40
CA GLU A 230 29.65 25.33 6.01
C GLU A 230 30.63 24.57 6.93
N GLU A 231 30.49 23.23 6.95
CA GLU A 231 31.41 22.23 7.52
C GLU A 231 31.32 21.90 9.03
N ASN A 232 30.60 20.81 9.34
CA ASN A 232 31.19 19.69 10.10
C ASN A 232 30.25 18.47 10.09
N LEU A 233 30.60 17.45 9.30
CA LEU A 233 29.90 16.17 9.25
C LEU A 233 30.92 15.05 9.06
N GLU A 234 31.52 14.62 10.17
CA GLU A 234 32.37 13.42 10.22
C GLU A 234 32.05 12.60 11.49
N ASP A 235 31.98 11.29 11.26
CA ASP A 235 32.09 10.16 12.20
C ASP A 235 31.00 9.84 13.25
N TYR A 236 30.05 8.99 12.86
CA TYR A 236 29.43 7.99 13.74
C TYR A 236 29.77 6.57 13.23
N LYS A 237 30.80 5.95 13.84
CA LYS A 237 31.15 4.54 13.61
C LYS A 237 30.07 3.61 14.20
N ALA A 238 29.25 3.02 13.34
CA ALA A 238 28.27 2.01 13.73
C ALA A 238 28.96 0.67 14.05
N SER A 239 28.64 0.11 15.22
CA SER A 239 28.97 -1.29 15.55
C SER A 239 28.24 -2.26 14.63
N PRO A 240 28.79 -3.45 14.34
CA PRO A 240 28.14 -4.42 13.46
C PRO A 240 26.80 -4.88 14.04
N PRO A 241 25.75 -5.05 13.21
CA PRO A 241 24.45 -5.47 13.70
C PRO A 241 24.52 -6.90 14.24
N ARG A 242 23.95 -7.11 15.41
CA ARG A 242 23.67 -8.46 15.93
C ARG A 242 22.67 -9.16 14.99
N PRO A 243 22.78 -10.47 14.76
CA PRO A 243 21.82 -11.19 13.92
C PRO A 243 20.45 -11.21 14.61
N ILE A 244 19.48 -10.52 14.02
CA ILE A 244 18.08 -10.47 14.48
C ILE A 244 17.35 -11.67 13.86
N TYR A 245 17.05 -12.69 14.67
CA TYR A 245 16.19 -13.82 14.31
C TYR A 245 14.87 -13.78 15.09
N GLU A 246 14.18 -12.64 15.15
CA GLU A 246 12.91 -12.54 15.85
C GLU A 246 12.02 -11.53 15.13
N ASN A 247 11.19 -12.00 14.19
CA ASN A 247 9.88 -11.46 13.76
C ASN A 247 9.45 -12.10 12.43
N HIS A 248 9.17 -13.41 12.44
CA HIS A 248 8.63 -14.09 11.26
C HIS A 248 7.11 -14.01 11.22
N THR A 249 6.53 -13.75 10.05
CA THR A 249 5.07 -13.80 9.86
C THR A 249 4.54 -15.22 10.05
N GLN A 250 3.24 -15.38 10.33
CA GLN A 250 2.64 -16.71 10.56
C GLN A 250 2.78 -17.63 9.32
N ASN A 251 2.79 -17.07 8.12
CA ASN A 251 3.06 -17.81 6.89
C ASN A 251 4.54 -18.19 6.75
N GLU A 252 5.48 -17.32 7.12
CA GLU A 252 6.91 -17.65 7.17
C GLU A 252 7.19 -18.74 8.21
N LEU A 253 6.53 -18.69 9.37
CA LEU A 253 6.60 -19.73 10.39
C LEU A 253 6.08 -21.08 9.87
N ARG A 254 4.95 -21.10 9.15
CA ARG A 254 4.42 -22.33 8.52
C ARG A 254 5.38 -22.88 7.47
N LEU A 255 5.94 -22.03 6.62
CA LEU A 255 6.91 -22.44 5.60
C LEU A 255 8.22 -22.94 6.22
N MET A 256 8.73 -22.28 7.26
CA MET A 256 9.89 -22.76 8.02
C MET A 256 9.61 -24.08 8.73
N GLN A 257 8.41 -24.27 9.29
CA GLN A 257 8.02 -25.54 9.90
C GLN A 257 7.91 -26.65 8.84
N ALA A 258 7.36 -26.36 7.67
CA ALA A 258 7.33 -27.29 6.54
C ALA A 258 8.74 -27.66 6.06
N ALA A 259 9.62 -26.67 5.89
CA ALA A 259 11.02 -26.87 5.54
C ALA A 259 11.78 -27.71 6.59
N ARG A 260 11.59 -27.41 7.89
CA ARG A 260 12.15 -28.21 8.99
C ARG A 260 11.60 -29.64 9.00
N SER A 261 10.31 -29.82 8.75
CA SER A 261 9.70 -31.15 8.67
C SER A 261 10.25 -31.96 7.49
N LYS A 262 10.50 -31.32 6.34
CA LYS A 262 11.09 -31.95 5.17
C LYS A 262 12.57 -32.26 5.36
N ALA A 263 13.33 -31.37 5.98
CA ALA A 263 14.71 -31.64 6.37
C ALA A 263 14.81 -32.84 7.34
N LYS A 264 13.92 -32.93 8.33
CA LYS A 264 13.83 -34.11 9.21
C LYS A 264 13.47 -35.39 8.47
N GLN A 265 12.58 -35.30 7.47
CA GLN A 265 12.23 -36.44 6.62
C GLN A 265 13.44 -36.90 5.80
N ALA A 266 14.21 -35.98 5.22
CA ALA A 266 15.45 -36.28 4.49
C ALA A 266 16.50 -36.96 5.39
N ASP A 267 16.73 -36.43 6.60
CA ASP A 267 17.66 -37.03 7.58
C ASP A 267 17.22 -38.43 8.03
N PHE A 268 15.91 -38.65 8.21
CA PHE A 268 15.37 -39.96 8.52
C PHE A 268 15.55 -40.96 7.38
N LEU A 269 15.34 -40.53 6.12
CA LEU A 269 15.58 -41.37 4.94
C LEU A 269 17.06 -41.71 4.80
N GLN A 270 17.97 -40.75 5.04
CA GLN A 270 19.41 -40.99 5.04
C GLN A 270 19.78 -42.10 6.04
N LYS A 271 19.27 -42.02 7.27
CA LYS A 271 19.51 -43.05 8.29
C LYS A 271 18.97 -44.43 7.89
N LYS A 272 17.83 -44.49 7.20
CA LYS A 272 17.28 -45.75 6.67
C LYS A 272 18.14 -46.33 5.55
N VAL A 273 18.57 -45.49 4.61
CA VAL A 273 19.47 -45.89 3.52
C VAL A 273 20.76 -46.47 4.10
N THR A 274 21.41 -45.76 5.01
CA THR A 274 22.66 -46.25 5.64
C THR A 274 22.48 -47.58 6.38
N ARG A 275 21.35 -47.78 7.09
CA ARG A 275 21.08 -49.08 7.75
C ARG A 275 20.87 -50.21 6.75
N LEU A 276 20.19 -49.94 5.64
CA LEU A 276 19.98 -50.93 4.58
C LEU A 276 21.28 -51.24 3.83
N GLU A 277 22.12 -50.24 3.56
CA GLU A 277 23.44 -50.44 2.95
C GLU A 277 24.31 -51.35 3.82
N ASN A 278 24.37 -51.09 5.13
CA ASN A 278 25.10 -51.95 6.07
C ASN A 278 24.55 -53.38 6.07
N PHE A 279 23.23 -53.55 6.19
CA PHE A 279 22.60 -54.87 6.16
C PHE A 279 22.86 -55.63 4.85
N VAL A 280 22.78 -54.95 3.70
CA VAL A 280 23.08 -55.54 2.40
C VAL A 280 24.56 -55.92 2.30
N GLY A 281 25.46 -55.11 2.88
CA GLY A 281 26.88 -55.44 3.02
C GLY A 281 27.12 -56.72 3.81
N ASP A 282 26.50 -56.84 4.99
CA ASP A 282 26.57 -58.04 5.83
C ASP A 282 26.02 -59.28 5.11
N LEU A 283 24.94 -59.09 4.33
CA LEU A 283 24.37 -60.15 3.49
C LEU A 283 25.33 -60.60 2.38
N LYS A 284 26.02 -59.65 1.71
CA LYS A 284 27.05 -59.98 0.71
C LYS A 284 28.16 -60.81 1.34
N ASN A 285 28.67 -60.37 2.48
CA ASN A 285 29.74 -61.05 3.19
C ASN A 285 29.32 -62.49 3.57
N SER A 286 28.08 -62.65 4.03
CA SER A 286 27.50 -63.96 4.36
C SER A 286 27.37 -64.87 3.12
N VAL A 287 26.91 -64.33 1.99
CA VAL A 287 26.79 -65.09 0.73
C VAL A 287 28.16 -65.46 0.17
N THR A 288 29.15 -64.57 0.27
CA THR A 288 30.53 -64.86 -0.15
C THR A 288 31.14 -65.95 0.72
N ALA A 289 31.00 -65.87 2.05
CA ALA A 289 31.47 -66.89 2.97
C ALA A 289 30.86 -68.28 2.67
N LEU A 290 29.55 -68.33 2.38
CA LEU A 290 28.86 -69.58 1.99
C LEU A 290 29.34 -70.15 0.65
N LYS A 291 29.83 -69.31 -0.28
CA LYS A 291 30.40 -69.77 -1.56
C LYS A 291 31.81 -70.31 -1.39
N GLU A 292 32.59 -69.73 -0.49
CA GLU A 292 33.99 -70.12 -0.25
C GLU A 292 34.11 -71.39 0.61
N ASP A 293 33.19 -71.61 1.55
CA ASP A 293 33.11 -72.85 2.34
C ASP A 293 31.64 -73.28 2.55
N PRO A 294 31.08 -74.13 1.68
CA PRO A 294 29.71 -74.63 1.80
C PRO A 294 29.46 -75.48 3.06
N GLY A 295 30.52 -75.94 3.74
CA GLY A 295 30.46 -76.74 4.97
C GLY A 295 30.61 -75.94 6.26
N ALA A 296 30.89 -74.63 6.15
CA ALA A 296 31.00 -73.76 7.31
C ALA A 296 29.67 -73.70 8.06
N THR A 297 29.63 -74.39 9.20
CA THR A 297 28.50 -74.33 10.13
C THR A 297 28.37 -72.87 10.55
N LEU A 298 27.24 -72.24 10.19
CA LEU A 298 26.93 -70.87 10.60
C LEU A 298 27.15 -70.79 12.11
N ALA A 299 28.19 -70.07 12.56
CA ALA A 299 28.31 -69.63 13.92
C ALA A 299 27.12 -68.70 14.19
N THR A 300 26.04 -69.34 14.64
CA THR A 300 24.71 -68.79 14.77
C THR A 300 24.71 -67.98 16.04
N GLN A 301 24.72 -66.65 15.97
CA GLN A 301 24.29 -65.83 17.10
C GLN A 301 23.40 -64.62 16.78
N GLN A 302 23.00 -64.32 15.53
CA GLN A 302 22.14 -63.13 15.31
C GLN A 302 20.93 -63.24 14.36
N HIS A 303 20.57 -64.41 13.83
CA HIS A 303 19.34 -64.54 13.02
C HIS A 303 18.41 -65.69 13.45
N THR A 304 18.10 -65.76 14.75
CA THR A 304 16.95 -66.51 15.29
C THR A 304 15.66 -65.70 15.10
N ALA A 305 15.12 -65.67 13.87
CA ALA A 305 13.76 -65.19 13.62
C ALA A 305 13.09 -65.81 12.37
N LEU A 306 13.74 -66.73 11.67
CA LEU A 306 13.11 -67.52 10.60
C LEU A 306 13.00 -68.96 11.10
N GLY A 307 11.76 -69.40 11.30
CA GLY A 307 11.39 -70.60 12.03
C GLY A 307 12.18 -71.86 11.66
N GLU A 308 12.58 -72.57 12.70
CA GLU A 308 13.29 -73.84 12.65
C GLU A 308 12.46 -74.92 11.97
N LYS A 309 12.92 -75.34 10.79
CA LYS A 309 12.94 -76.74 10.35
C LYS A 309 13.92 -76.90 9.19
N SER A 310 15.01 -77.64 9.44
CA SER A 310 15.80 -78.37 8.45
C SER A 310 16.55 -77.56 7.38
N MET A 311 17.78 -77.11 7.69
CA MET A 311 18.82 -76.74 6.69
C MET A 311 20.07 -77.64 6.77
N LEU A 312 19.99 -78.79 7.45
CA LEU A 312 21.13 -79.71 7.67
C LEU A 312 21.07 -80.99 6.81
N GLY A 313 20.41 -80.94 5.67
CA GLY A 313 20.35 -82.06 4.71
C GLY A 313 19.89 -81.66 3.31
N LEU A 314 20.11 -80.40 2.93
CA LEU A 314 19.63 -79.86 1.67
C LEU A 314 20.63 -80.21 0.55
N ALA A 315 20.18 -80.97 -0.45
CA ALA A 315 20.99 -81.27 -1.63
C ALA A 315 21.40 -79.96 -2.33
N GLY A 316 22.54 -79.91 -3.03
CA GLY A 316 23.11 -78.67 -3.59
C GLY A 316 22.17 -77.77 -4.41
N GLY A 317 21.03 -78.29 -4.89
CA GLY A 317 19.97 -77.50 -5.53
C GLY A 317 19.19 -76.57 -4.58
N GLU A 318 18.99 -76.94 -3.31
CA GLU A 318 18.21 -76.15 -2.35
C GLU A 318 19.02 -74.99 -1.74
N LEU A 319 20.34 -75.18 -1.56
CA LEU A 319 21.24 -74.09 -1.19
C LEU A 319 21.32 -73.03 -2.31
N ALA A 320 21.35 -73.47 -3.58
CA ALA A 320 21.30 -72.56 -4.72
C ALA A 320 19.99 -71.76 -4.77
N ALA A 321 18.85 -72.38 -4.40
CA ALA A 321 17.57 -71.69 -4.29
C ALA A 321 17.58 -70.63 -3.18
N ALA A 322 18.14 -70.93 -2.00
CA ALA A 322 18.27 -69.96 -0.91
C ALA A 322 19.16 -68.76 -1.29
N ILE A 323 20.28 -69.02 -1.98
CA ILE A 323 21.17 -67.96 -2.49
C ILE A 323 20.45 -67.08 -3.51
N ASN A 324 19.65 -67.66 -4.42
CA ASN A 324 18.86 -66.89 -5.37
C ASN A 324 17.80 -66.00 -4.68
N VAL A 325 17.14 -66.48 -3.63
CA VAL A 325 16.19 -65.67 -2.85
C VAL A 325 16.90 -64.50 -2.15
N LEU A 326 18.08 -64.72 -1.59
CA LEU A 326 18.88 -63.66 -0.96
C LEU A 326 19.36 -62.61 -1.98
N GLN A 327 19.77 -63.05 -3.18
CA GLN A 327 20.13 -62.13 -4.27
C GLN A 327 18.94 -61.29 -4.75
N GLN A 328 17.75 -61.90 -4.88
CA GLN A 328 16.53 -61.16 -5.21
C GLN A 328 16.15 -60.14 -4.13
N GLN A 329 16.30 -60.50 -2.84
CA GLN A 329 16.08 -59.56 -1.74
C GLN A 329 17.10 -58.42 -1.75
N GLN A 330 18.37 -58.71 -2.00
CA GLN A 330 19.41 -57.70 -2.14
C GLN A 330 19.11 -56.71 -3.28
N GLN A 331 18.70 -57.21 -4.45
CA GLN A 331 18.34 -56.35 -5.58
C GLN A 331 17.14 -55.45 -5.22
N LYS A 332 16.10 -56.02 -4.59
CA LYS A 332 14.92 -55.25 -4.15
C LYS A 332 15.28 -54.15 -3.15
N GLN A 333 16.22 -54.39 -2.24
CA GLN A 333 16.69 -53.37 -1.29
C GLN A 333 17.55 -52.29 -1.97
N ALA A 334 18.38 -52.66 -2.93
CA ALA A 334 19.15 -51.69 -3.73
C ALA A 334 18.23 -50.74 -4.52
N ASP A 335 17.15 -51.27 -5.09
CA ASP A 335 16.13 -50.46 -5.78
C ASP A 335 15.40 -49.50 -4.83
N ILE A 336 15.11 -49.94 -3.60
CA ILE A 336 14.53 -49.09 -2.56
C ILE A 336 15.50 -47.97 -2.17
N ILE A 337 16.79 -48.28 -1.96
CA ILE A 337 17.82 -47.28 -1.66
C ILE A 337 17.89 -46.24 -2.78
N LYS A 338 17.96 -46.68 -4.04
CA LYS A 338 18.00 -45.79 -5.21
C LYS A 338 16.80 -44.84 -5.22
N LYS A 339 15.59 -45.36 -4.96
CA LYS A 339 14.38 -44.53 -4.87
C LYS A 339 14.44 -43.52 -3.73
N LEU A 340 14.90 -43.92 -2.54
CA LEU A 340 15.00 -43.04 -1.39
C LEU A 340 16.05 -41.93 -1.58
N THR A 341 17.14 -42.20 -2.29
CA THR A 341 18.15 -41.19 -2.65
C THR A 341 17.57 -40.12 -3.57
N VAL A 342 16.80 -40.52 -4.60
CA VAL A 342 16.10 -39.57 -5.47
C VAL A 342 15.09 -38.72 -4.69
N ASP A 343 14.29 -39.34 -3.82
CA ASP A 343 13.33 -38.63 -2.98
C ASP A 343 14.01 -37.62 -2.02
N LYS A 344 15.20 -37.95 -1.52
CA LYS A 344 16.01 -37.04 -0.68
C LYS A 344 16.49 -35.83 -1.49
N GLU A 345 17.05 -36.03 -2.67
CA GLU A 345 17.54 -34.94 -3.53
C GLU A 345 16.41 -33.99 -3.95
N ASP A 346 15.22 -34.53 -4.27
CA ASP A 346 14.05 -33.71 -4.58
C ASP A 346 13.58 -32.90 -3.36
N ALA A 347 13.60 -33.49 -2.16
CA ALA A 347 13.26 -32.78 -0.94
C ALA A 347 14.24 -31.64 -0.63
N GLU A 348 15.55 -31.85 -0.81
CA GLU A 348 16.57 -30.82 -0.62
C GLU A 348 16.45 -29.70 -1.65
N ARG A 349 16.15 -30.03 -2.91
CA ARG A 349 15.88 -29.03 -3.97
C ARG A 349 14.71 -28.12 -3.60
N ARG A 350 13.58 -28.70 -3.17
CA ARG A 350 12.40 -27.94 -2.72
C ARG A 350 12.70 -27.02 -1.54
N VAL A 351 13.54 -27.44 -0.59
CA VAL A 351 13.95 -26.59 0.54
C VAL A 351 14.77 -25.39 0.05
N LYS A 352 15.73 -25.61 -0.86
CA LYS A 352 16.53 -24.52 -1.44
C LYS A 352 15.67 -23.53 -2.24
N ASP A 353 14.68 -24.01 -2.97
CA ASP A 353 13.74 -23.16 -3.73
C ASP A 353 12.89 -22.32 -2.78
N LEU A 354 12.34 -22.92 -1.71
CA LEU A 354 11.60 -22.19 -0.67
C LEU A 354 12.44 -21.12 0.03
N GLN A 355 13.72 -21.41 0.31
CA GLN A 355 14.65 -20.43 0.89
C GLN A 355 14.89 -19.26 -0.06
N ARG A 356 15.12 -19.52 -1.35
CA ARG A 356 15.27 -18.47 -2.37
C ARG A 356 14.02 -17.61 -2.48
N ASP A 357 12.83 -18.22 -2.47
CA ASP A 357 11.56 -17.49 -2.49
C ASP A 357 11.35 -16.62 -1.25
N LEU A 358 11.74 -17.09 -0.07
CA LEU A 358 11.65 -16.32 1.18
C LEU A 358 12.59 -15.10 1.15
N VAL A 359 13.84 -15.28 0.73
CA VAL A 359 14.81 -14.18 0.60
C VAL A 359 14.30 -13.16 -0.42
N LYS A 360 13.78 -13.62 -1.57
CA LYS A 360 13.20 -12.74 -2.59
C LYS A 360 12.03 -11.92 -2.04
N LYS A 361 11.12 -12.54 -1.27
CA LYS A 361 10.00 -11.85 -0.63
C LYS A 361 10.44 -10.87 0.45
N HIS A 362 11.43 -11.23 1.26
CA HIS A 362 11.98 -10.36 2.30
C HIS A 362 12.65 -9.11 1.70
N ASN A 363 13.50 -9.30 0.68
CA ASN A 363 14.15 -8.21 -0.01
C ASN A 363 13.12 -7.29 -0.69
N ALA A 364 12.12 -7.85 -1.38
CA ALA A 364 11.03 -7.06 -1.95
C ALA A 364 10.26 -6.26 -0.88
N SER A 365 10.06 -6.81 0.32
CA SER A 365 9.44 -6.08 1.43
C SER A 365 10.33 -4.97 1.98
N LYS A 366 11.65 -5.20 2.08
CA LYS A 366 12.64 -4.21 2.53
C LYS A 366 12.80 -3.08 1.52
N ASP A 367 12.79 -3.40 0.23
CA ASP A 367 12.87 -2.42 -0.84
C ASP A 367 11.61 -1.55 -0.85
N LYS A 368 10.42 -2.14 -0.68
CA LYS A 368 9.17 -1.39 -0.45
C LYS A 368 9.23 -0.48 0.79
N GLU A 369 9.84 -0.93 1.88
CA GLU A 369 10.02 -0.11 3.09
C GLU A 369 10.97 1.08 2.83
N ARG A 370 12.08 0.85 2.12
CA ARG A 370 13.03 1.90 1.71
C ARG A 370 12.40 2.88 0.72
N GLU A 371 11.60 2.40 -0.20
CA GLU A 371 10.86 3.20 -1.18
C GLU A 371 9.78 4.05 -0.49
N SER A 372 9.04 3.48 0.46
CA SER A 372 8.10 4.21 1.32
C SER A 372 8.77 5.29 2.19
N ARG A 373 10.00 5.06 2.68
CA ARG A 373 10.79 6.09 3.36
C ARG A 373 11.23 7.21 2.42
N ARG A 374 11.69 6.87 1.21
CA ARG A 374 12.00 7.86 0.16
C ARG A 374 10.76 8.64 -0.28
N GLU A 375 9.59 8.02 -0.22
CA GLU A 375 8.31 8.63 -0.58
C GLU A 375 7.80 9.61 0.49
N LYS A 376 8.09 9.37 1.77
CA LYS A 376 7.81 10.30 2.88
C LYS A 376 8.53 11.64 2.76
N ASP A 377 9.66 11.69 2.04
CA ASP A 377 10.50 12.90 1.90
C ASP A 377 10.34 13.59 0.52
N ARG A 378 9.38 13.18 -0.32
CA ARG A 378 9.27 13.71 -1.70
C ARG A 378 8.73 15.14 -1.78
N SER A 379 7.82 15.53 -0.90
CA SER A 379 7.27 16.89 -0.90
C SER A 379 8.00 17.75 0.12
N LYS A 380 8.55 18.87 -0.35
CA LYS A 380 9.14 19.91 0.51
C LYS A 380 8.08 20.70 1.28
N VAL A 381 6.80 20.47 0.98
CA VAL A 381 5.67 21.30 1.43
C VAL A 381 4.68 20.52 2.28
N LEU A 382 4.30 19.31 1.85
CA LEU A 382 3.30 18.47 2.52
C LEU A 382 3.95 17.21 3.07
N SER A 383 3.83 16.99 4.38
CA SER A 383 4.28 15.77 5.05
C SER A 383 3.14 15.08 5.78
N VAL A 384 3.40 13.86 6.27
CA VAL A 384 2.44 13.09 7.08
C VAL A 384 3.01 12.92 8.48
N ASP A 385 2.37 13.54 9.47
CA ASP A 385 2.61 13.33 10.88
C ASP A 385 1.68 12.25 11.44
N ALA A 386 2.22 11.43 12.36
CA ALA A 386 1.49 10.30 12.92
C ALA A 386 0.30 10.72 13.80
N ALA A 387 0.38 11.87 14.46
CA ALA A 387 -0.67 12.37 15.34
C ALA A 387 -1.64 13.31 14.62
N GLN A 388 -1.13 14.16 13.73
CA GLN A 388 -1.89 15.24 13.10
C GLN A 388 -2.34 14.94 11.66
N GLY A 389 -1.93 13.82 11.07
CA GLY A 389 -2.17 13.52 9.66
C GLY A 389 -1.34 14.43 8.76
N PHE A 390 -1.94 15.02 7.73
CA PHE A 390 -1.20 15.94 6.85
C PHE A 390 -0.69 17.17 7.61
N VAL A 391 0.55 17.57 7.36
CA VAL A 391 1.15 18.80 7.92
C VAL A 391 1.79 19.58 6.78
N LEU A 392 1.68 20.90 6.86
CA LEU A 392 2.19 21.83 5.87
C LEU A 392 3.42 22.52 6.46
N SER A 393 4.47 22.72 5.66
CA SER A 393 5.61 23.55 6.07
C SER A 393 5.19 24.99 6.34
N ASP A 394 5.96 25.75 7.11
CA ASP A 394 5.54 27.07 7.64
C ASP A 394 5.09 28.06 6.55
N ASN A 395 5.78 28.07 5.41
CA ASN A 395 5.46 28.91 4.24
C ASN A 395 4.90 28.11 3.06
N GLY A 396 4.54 26.85 3.31
CA GLY A 396 3.98 25.95 2.32
C GLY A 396 2.54 26.32 1.95
N TYR A 397 2.20 26.13 0.68
CA TYR A 397 0.84 26.20 0.14
C TYR A 397 0.51 24.87 -0.54
N ILE A 398 -0.76 24.46 -0.49
CA ILE A 398 -1.23 23.29 -1.20
C ILE A 398 -2.51 23.62 -1.95
N VAL A 399 -2.54 23.23 -3.23
CA VAL A 399 -3.76 23.22 -4.03
C VAL A 399 -4.08 21.77 -4.40
N HIS A 400 -5.26 21.30 -4.02
CA HIS A 400 -5.79 20.01 -4.46
C HIS A 400 -6.70 20.25 -5.67
N GLY A 401 -6.38 19.65 -6.83
CA GLY A 401 -7.02 19.95 -8.11
C GLY A 401 -8.45 19.44 -8.29
N GLY A 402 -9.02 18.72 -7.31
CA GLY A 402 -10.37 18.15 -7.36
C GLY A 402 -10.37 16.63 -7.54
N ASP A 403 -11.57 16.04 -7.60
CA ASP A 403 -11.80 14.61 -7.76
C ASP A 403 -11.12 13.77 -6.66
N ALA A 404 -11.31 14.19 -5.40
CA ALA A 404 -10.70 13.54 -4.25
C ALA A 404 -11.22 12.10 -4.03
N VAL A 405 -12.41 11.79 -4.56
CA VAL A 405 -13.08 10.49 -4.40
C VAL A 405 -13.45 9.90 -5.77
N ASP A 406 -12.53 9.15 -6.35
CA ASP A 406 -12.74 8.40 -7.60
C ASP A 406 -12.74 6.87 -7.38
N LYS A 407 -11.62 6.17 -7.61
CA LYS A 407 -11.60 4.69 -7.75
C LYS A 407 -10.88 3.90 -6.65
N GLY A 408 -9.92 4.50 -5.95
CA GLY A 408 -9.04 3.79 -4.98
C GLY A 408 -9.58 3.71 -3.55
N PRO A 409 -9.00 2.84 -2.68
CA PRO A 409 -9.23 2.90 -1.24
C PRO A 409 -8.62 4.18 -0.65
N GLY A 410 -8.98 4.53 0.59
CA GLY A 410 -8.45 5.72 1.26
C GLY A 410 -9.27 7.00 1.05
N ASP A 411 -10.38 6.94 0.31
CA ASP A 411 -11.22 8.11 0.02
C ASP A 411 -11.70 8.84 1.29
N ILE A 412 -12.20 8.11 2.29
CA ILE A 412 -12.62 8.68 3.58
C ILE A 412 -11.44 9.36 4.28
N ARG A 413 -10.31 8.65 4.44
CA ARG A 413 -9.14 9.17 5.16
C ARG A 413 -8.51 10.37 4.46
N VAL A 414 -8.37 10.33 3.13
CA VAL A 414 -7.80 11.43 2.34
C VAL A 414 -8.68 12.67 2.45
N VAL A 415 -10.00 12.54 2.25
CA VAL A 415 -10.91 13.69 2.32
C VAL A 415 -10.97 14.28 3.73
N LYS A 416 -11.01 13.44 4.77
CA LYS A 416 -10.93 13.91 6.16
C LYS A 416 -9.60 14.62 6.44
N ALA A 417 -8.48 14.11 5.92
CA ALA A 417 -7.17 14.75 6.06
C ALA A 417 -7.08 16.10 5.34
N LEU A 418 -7.54 16.19 4.08
CA LEU A 418 -7.61 17.45 3.32
C LEU A 418 -8.50 18.48 4.01
N THR A 419 -9.67 18.07 4.49
CA THR A 419 -10.60 18.96 5.20
C THR A 419 -10.02 19.44 6.52
N SER A 420 -9.37 18.56 7.29
CA SER A 420 -8.65 18.93 8.51
C SER A 420 -7.50 19.91 8.23
N LEU A 421 -6.75 19.67 7.15
CA LEU A 421 -5.67 20.56 6.72
C LEU A 421 -6.22 21.95 6.34
N LYS A 422 -7.32 22.01 5.58
CA LYS A 422 -8.01 23.27 5.24
C LYS A 422 -8.51 24.02 6.47
N LYS A 423 -9.04 23.31 7.47
CA LYS A 423 -9.47 23.93 8.74
C LYS A 423 -8.31 24.52 9.52
N ARG A 424 -7.14 23.85 9.55
CA ARG A 424 -5.93 24.35 10.22
C ARG A 424 -5.24 25.49 9.47
N TYR A 425 -5.27 25.46 8.14
CA TYR A 425 -4.55 26.41 7.29
C TYR A 425 -5.46 27.02 6.20
N PRO A 426 -6.53 27.76 6.56
CA PRO A 426 -7.55 28.19 5.62
C PRO A 426 -7.05 29.10 4.50
N GLY A 427 -6.00 29.88 4.75
CA GLY A 427 -5.36 30.77 3.75
C GLY A 427 -4.22 30.13 2.96
N ARG A 428 -3.83 28.88 3.25
CA ARG A 428 -2.71 28.19 2.57
C ARG A 428 -3.10 26.88 1.89
N VAL A 429 -4.30 26.39 2.17
CA VAL A 429 -4.86 25.17 1.58
C VAL A 429 -6.03 25.58 0.70
N PHE A 430 -5.96 25.23 -0.57
CA PHE A 430 -7.01 25.48 -1.55
C PHE A 430 -7.47 24.14 -2.10
N LEU A 431 -8.77 23.88 -2.04
CA LEU A 431 -9.34 22.62 -2.51
C LEU A 431 -10.26 22.97 -3.66
N ILE A 432 -9.91 22.56 -4.87
CA ILE A 432 -10.69 22.83 -6.07
C ILE A 432 -11.75 21.73 -6.23
N MET A 433 -12.94 22.11 -6.67
CA MET A 433 -14.06 21.21 -6.87
C MET A 433 -13.88 20.46 -8.19
N GLY A 434 -13.72 19.15 -8.09
CA GLY A 434 -13.81 18.28 -9.26
C GLY A 434 -15.24 17.90 -9.59
N ASN A 435 -15.43 17.39 -10.81
CA ASN A 435 -16.75 17.00 -11.27
C ASN A 435 -17.27 15.76 -10.51
N ARG A 436 -16.37 14.85 -10.08
CA ARG A 436 -16.73 13.69 -9.27
C ARG A 436 -17.09 14.08 -7.84
N ASP A 437 -16.55 15.18 -7.32
CA ASP A 437 -16.86 15.69 -5.99
C ASP A 437 -18.32 16.17 -5.92
N ALA A 438 -18.72 17.06 -6.84
CA ALA A 438 -20.08 17.59 -6.91
C ALA A 438 -21.13 16.47 -7.14
N ASN A 439 -20.79 15.51 -8.01
CA ASN A 439 -21.64 14.37 -8.32
C ASN A 439 -21.97 13.49 -7.10
N LYS A 440 -21.24 13.54 -5.98
CA LYS A 440 -21.61 12.78 -4.78
C LYS A 440 -22.90 13.29 -4.12
N LEU A 441 -23.25 14.56 -4.29
CA LEU A 441 -24.47 15.14 -3.68
C LEU A 441 -25.76 14.45 -4.18
N ARG A 442 -25.76 13.96 -5.42
CA ARG A 442 -26.94 13.30 -6.00
C ARG A 442 -27.29 11.96 -5.32
N LEU A 443 -26.32 11.33 -4.64
CA LEU A 443 -26.49 10.01 -4.01
C LEU A 443 -27.66 10.00 -3.02
N LEU A 444 -27.82 11.06 -2.23
CA LEU A 444 -28.88 11.14 -1.24
C LEU A 444 -30.27 11.14 -1.90
N SER A 445 -30.47 11.97 -2.92
CA SER A 445 -31.74 12.05 -3.66
C SER A 445 -32.05 10.78 -4.44
N GLU A 446 -31.08 10.22 -5.16
CA GLU A 446 -31.32 9.13 -6.10
C GLU A 446 -31.36 7.74 -5.46
N LEU A 447 -30.81 7.62 -4.25
CA LEU A 447 -30.92 6.43 -3.39
C LEU A 447 -32.02 6.61 -2.31
N GLY A 448 -32.78 7.70 -2.38
CA GLY A 448 -33.97 7.94 -1.56
C GLY A 448 -35.06 6.89 -1.77
N GLU A 449 -36.03 6.83 -0.86
CA GLU A 449 -37.19 5.95 -1.01
C GLU A 449 -38.03 6.33 -2.23
N GLY A 450 -38.60 5.35 -2.94
CA GLY A 450 -39.43 5.59 -4.13
C GLY A 450 -38.66 5.85 -5.44
N HIS A 451 -37.35 6.06 -5.41
CA HIS A 451 -36.57 6.43 -6.59
C HIS A 451 -35.83 5.28 -7.28
N LEU A 452 -36.03 4.03 -6.85
CA LEU A 452 -35.37 2.85 -7.46
C LEU A 452 -35.84 2.56 -8.89
N THR A 453 -37.06 2.97 -9.22
CA THR A 453 -37.72 2.73 -10.51
C THR A 453 -37.80 3.97 -11.40
N MET A 454 -37.48 5.16 -10.86
CA MET A 454 -37.43 6.37 -11.66
C MET A 454 -36.31 6.25 -12.71
N SER A 455 -36.66 6.52 -13.97
CA SER A 455 -35.64 6.71 -15.00
C SER A 455 -34.72 7.82 -14.52
N THR A 456 -33.45 7.47 -14.34
CA THR A 456 -32.42 8.46 -14.05
C THR A 456 -31.88 8.86 -15.40
N ASP A 457 -32.55 9.79 -16.07
CA ASP A 457 -32.13 10.25 -17.39
C ASP A 457 -30.76 10.93 -17.25
N VAL A 458 -29.75 10.28 -17.81
CA VAL A 458 -28.38 10.81 -17.86
C VAL A 458 -28.28 11.71 -19.08
N TYR A 459 -28.90 12.88 -19.02
CA TYR A 459 -29.08 13.75 -20.19
C TYR A 459 -27.75 14.19 -20.83
N TRP A 460 -26.65 14.17 -20.08
CA TRP A 460 -25.32 14.55 -20.55
C TRP A 460 -24.55 13.42 -21.24
N ASP A 461 -25.03 12.17 -21.19
CA ASP A 461 -24.41 11.04 -21.89
C ASP A 461 -25.46 10.03 -22.34
N GLN A 462 -25.83 10.13 -23.61
CA GLN A 462 -26.82 9.27 -24.26
C GLN A 462 -26.34 7.81 -24.42
N ASN A 463 -25.04 7.54 -24.26
CA ASN A 463 -24.48 6.19 -24.37
C ASN A 463 -24.49 5.45 -23.02
N VAL A 464 -24.91 6.10 -21.94
CA VAL A 464 -24.99 5.46 -20.63
C VAL A 464 -26.09 4.41 -20.63
N LYS A 465 -25.70 3.17 -20.32
CA LYS A 465 -26.63 2.07 -20.10
C LYS A 465 -27.62 2.45 -19.01
N SER A 466 -28.91 2.30 -19.30
CA SER A 466 -29.96 2.48 -18.29
C SER A 466 -29.77 1.49 -17.14
N TYR A 467 -30.31 1.82 -15.97
CA TYR A 467 -30.26 0.91 -14.81
C TYR A 467 -30.91 -0.45 -15.10
N GLY A 468 -31.96 -0.48 -15.93
CA GLY A 468 -32.63 -1.71 -16.36
C GLY A 468 -31.74 -2.59 -17.24
N GLU A 469 -31.11 -2.01 -18.26
CA GLU A 469 -30.18 -2.72 -19.15
C GLU A 469 -28.96 -3.23 -18.40
N TRP A 470 -28.38 -2.42 -17.52
CA TRP A 470 -27.26 -2.83 -16.68
C TRP A 470 -27.65 -3.99 -15.76
N CYS A 471 -28.85 -3.96 -15.16
CA CYS A 471 -29.33 -5.08 -14.34
C CYS A 471 -29.46 -6.36 -15.18
N ALA A 472 -30.02 -6.27 -16.38
CA ALA A 472 -30.17 -7.42 -17.28
C ALA A 472 -28.80 -8.00 -17.68
N GLU A 473 -27.84 -7.16 -18.02
CA GLU A 473 -26.46 -7.55 -18.36
C GLU A 473 -25.73 -8.22 -17.19
N LYS A 474 -25.85 -7.67 -15.97
CA LYS A 474 -25.22 -8.22 -14.77
C LYS A 474 -25.99 -9.40 -14.17
N GLY A 475 -27.13 -9.79 -14.73
CA GLY A 475 -27.99 -10.85 -14.19
C GLY A 475 -28.60 -10.51 -12.82
N VAL A 476 -28.81 -9.22 -12.54
CA VAL A 476 -29.41 -8.72 -11.29
C VAL A 476 -30.93 -8.76 -11.42
N THR A 477 -31.55 -9.68 -10.69
CA THR A 477 -33.01 -9.83 -10.64
C THR A 477 -33.67 -8.91 -9.62
N GLU A 478 -32.97 -8.59 -8.52
CA GLU A 478 -33.48 -7.74 -7.44
C GLU A 478 -32.93 -6.32 -7.54
N LYS A 479 -33.83 -5.35 -7.77
CA LYS A 479 -33.49 -3.93 -7.81
C LYS A 479 -33.51 -3.34 -6.39
N THR A 480 -32.33 -3.00 -5.88
CA THR A 480 -32.14 -2.49 -4.52
C THR A 480 -31.31 -1.20 -4.56
N LYS A 481 -31.26 -0.46 -3.44
CA LYS A 481 -30.37 0.71 -3.31
C LYS A 481 -28.90 0.34 -3.53
N VAL A 482 -28.49 -0.86 -3.12
CA VAL A 482 -27.12 -1.37 -3.34
C VAL A 482 -26.85 -1.55 -4.83
N THR A 483 -27.74 -2.21 -5.57
CA THR A 483 -27.53 -2.44 -7.01
C THR A 483 -27.64 -1.14 -7.80
N LYS A 484 -28.51 -0.21 -7.41
CA LYS A 484 -28.56 1.14 -7.98
C LYS A 484 -27.28 1.93 -7.73
N LEU A 485 -26.74 1.92 -6.50
CA LEU A 485 -25.47 2.58 -6.19
C LEU A 485 -24.32 2.01 -7.04
N ARG A 486 -24.24 0.66 -7.19
CA ARG A 486 -23.24 0.03 -8.06
C ARG A 486 -23.37 0.50 -9.51
N TRP A 487 -24.59 0.57 -10.04
CA TRP A 487 -24.86 1.12 -11.37
C TRP A 487 -24.43 2.59 -11.47
N MET A 488 -24.80 3.45 -10.50
CA MET A 488 -24.40 4.86 -10.51
C MET A 488 -22.87 5.00 -10.54
N LEU A 489 -22.17 4.23 -9.71
CA LEU A 489 -20.71 4.23 -9.65
C LEU A 489 -20.09 3.77 -10.97
N GLU A 490 -20.57 2.68 -11.56
CA GLU A 490 -20.02 2.11 -12.80
C GLU A 490 -20.37 2.94 -14.04
N CYS A 491 -21.65 3.25 -14.23
CA CYS A 491 -22.18 3.79 -15.48
C CYS A 491 -22.21 5.32 -15.54
N THR A 492 -22.45 6.01 -14.42
CA THR A 492 -22.56 7.49 -14.42
C THR A 492 -21.31 8.17 -13.86
N MET A 493 -20.59 7.50 -12.96
CA MET A 493 -19.40 8.04 -12.31
C MET A 493 -18.09 7.42 -12.84
N GLY A 494 -18.15 6.46 -13.77
CA GLY A 494 -16.95 5.83 -14.36
C GLY A 494 -16.05 5.11 -13.36
N SER A 495 -16.58 4.73 -12.20
CA SER A 495 -15.87 4.33 -10.97
C SER A 495 -16.37 2.96 -10.44
N GLY A 496 -16.49 1.97 -11.33
CA GLY A 496 -17.13 0.68 -11.02
C GLY A 496 -16.47 -0.14 -9.89
N THR A 497 -15.19 0.12 -9.57
CA THR A 497 -14.47 -0.54 -8.47
C THR A 497 -14.77 0.07 -7.10
N THR A 498 -15.36 1.26 -7.05
CA THR A 498 -15.40 2.11 -5.85
C THR A 498 -16.25 1.52 -4.73
N PHE A 499 -17.25 0.71 -5.04
CA PHE A 499 -18.05 0.03 -4.02
C PHE A 499 -17.18 -0.91 -3.17
N GLU A 500 -16.31 -1.71 -3.81
CA GLU A 500 -15.47 -2.69 -3.11
C GLU A 500 -14.21 -2.04 -2.51
N THR A 501 -13.69 -0.97 -3.11
CA THR A 501 -12.61 -0.20 -2.47
C THR A 501 -13.10 0.57 -1.25
N ARG A 502 -14.34 1.09 -1.26
CA ARG A 502 -14.99 1.64 -0.05
C ARG A 502 -15.16 0.57 1.03
N ARG A 503 -15.57 -0.65 0.68
CA ARG A 503 -15.64 -1.76 1.63
C ARG A 503 -14.28 -2.01 2.29
N SER A 504 -13.22 -2.02 1.49
CA SER A 504 -11.85 -2.20 1.97
C SER A 504 -11.43 -1.05 2.89
N GLU A 505 -11.79 0.19 2.57
CA GLU A 505 -11.53 1.36 3.42
C GLU A 505 -12.24 1.27 4.77
N LEU A 506 -13.53 0.88 4.78
CA LEU A 506 -14.28 0.68 6.02
C LEU A 506 -13.67 -0.41 6.90
N ALA A 507 -13.20 -1.50 6.29
CA ALA A 507 -12.51 -2.56 7.01
C ALA A 507 -11.21 -2.06 7.65
N ILE A 508 -10.42 -1.25 6.95
CA ILE A 508 -9.20 -0.62 7.49
C ILE A 508 -9.54 0.28 8.68
N ILE A 509 -10.54 1.15 8.54
CA ILE A 509 -10.98 2.07 9.61
C ILE A 509 -11.44 1.29 10.85
N LYS A 510 -12.13 0.17 10.65
CA LYS A 510 -12.58 -0.73 11.72
C LYS A 510 -11.52 -1.72 12.21
N SER A 511 -10.29 -1.63 11.69
CA SER A 511 -9.18 -2.55 12.01
C SER A 511 -9.54 -4.03 11.80
N LEU A 512 -10.29 -4.34 10.73
CA LEU A 512 -10.66 -5.68 10.32
C LEU A 512 -9.68 -6.21 9.27
N GLU A 513 -9.26 -7.46 9.42
CA GLU A 513 -8.34 -8.13 8.48
C GLU A 513 -9.03 -8.52 7.16
N ASP A 514 -10.35 -8.77 7.19
CA ASP A 514 -11.12 -9.24 6.03
C ASP A 514 -12.24 -8.25 5.67
N PRO A 515 -12.14 -7.55 4.52
CA PRO A 515 -13.17 -6.64 4.05
C PRO A 515 -14.55 -7.27 3.88
N ARG A 516 -14.64 -8.58 3.67
CA ARG A 516 -15.93 -9.30 3.48
C ARG A 516 -16.80 -9.31 4.73
N LEU A 517 -16.23 -8.94 5.89
CA LEU A 517 -16.98 -8.77 7.13
C LEU A 517 -17.82 -7.49 7.15
N ILE A 518 -17.53 -6.53 6.26
CA ILE A 518 -18.36 -5.33 6.07
C ILE A 518 -19.53 -5.70 5.16
N PRO A 519 -20.79 -5.63 5.60
CA PRO A 519 -21.95 -5.94 4.78
C PRO A 519 -22.25 -4.83 3.75
N ASP A 520 -22.90 -5.17 2.64
CA ASP A 520 -23.25 -4.21 1.58
C ASP A 520 -24.09 -3.03 2.08
N GLY A 521 -24.96 -3.27 3.06
CA GLY A 521 -25.76 -2.22 3.70
C GLY A 521 -24.93 -1.17 4.41
N GLU A 522 -23.78 -1.56 4.99
CA GLU A 522 -22.87 -0.62 5.64
C GLU A 522 -22.07 0.19 4.61
N VAL A 523 -21.67 -0.44 3.50
CA VAL A 523 -21.05 0.28 2.38
C VAL A 523 -22.01 1.33 1.82
N LEU A 524 -23.28 0.95 1.58
CA LEU A 524 -24.33 1.85 1.15
C LEU A 524 -24.53 3.02 2.14
N ALA A 525 -24.68 2.71 3.44
CA ALA A 525 -24.82 3.72 4.48
C ALA A 525 -23.63 4.69 4.46
N SER A 526 -22.40 4.21 4.34
CA SER A 526 -21.21 5.07 4.25
C SER A 526 -21.24 6.06 3.08
N PHE A 527 -21.82 5.71 1.93
CA PHE A 527 -22.00 6.66 0.82
C PHE A 527 -23.08 7.69 1.12
N VAL A 528 -24.25 7.25 1.59
CA VAL A 528 -25.40 8.11 1.89
C VAL A 528 -25.07 9.07 3.04
N ASP A 529 -24.59 8.52 4.16
CA ASP A 529 -24.24 9.25 5.37
C ASP A 529 -23.13 10.26 5.14
N SER A 530 -22.22 10.02 4.18
CA SER A 530 -21.13 10.96 3.87
C SER A 530 -21.61 12.29 3.31
N VAL A 531 -22.80 12.31 2.69
CA VAL A 531 -23.39 13.52 2.09
C VAL A 531 -24.67 13.98 2.80
N ASP A 532 -25.29 13.15 3.64
CA ASP A 532 -26.50 13.52 4.38
C ASP A 532 -26.26 14.65 5.39
N PRO A 533 -26.90 15.83 5.24
CA PRO A 533 -26.80 16.92 6.22
C PRO A 533 -27.24 16.53 7.65
N LYS A 534 -28.03 15.48 7.81
CA LYS A 534 -28.52 14.97 9.10
C LYS A 534 -27.59 13.93 9.72
N SER A 535 -26.65 13.38 8.95
CA SER A 535 -25.68 12.41 9.43
C SER A 535 -24.64 13.05 10.35
N LYS A 536 -24.19 12.27 11.34
CA LYS A 536 -23.09 12.67 12.23
C LYS A 536 -21.71 12.59 11.58
N ASP A 537 -21.57 11.85 10.47
CA ASP A 537 -20.31 11.66 9.74
C ASP A 537 -20.45 12.06 8.27
N CYS A 538 -20.98 13.26 8.02
CA CYS A 538 -21.15 13.83 6.68
C CYS A 538 -19.86 14.41 6.08
N TRP A 539 -18.76 13.65 6.17
CA TRP A 539 -17.41 14.11 5.83
C TRP A 539 -17.26 14.58 4.38
N MET A 540 -18.01 14.01 3.43
CA MET A 540 -17.97 14.43 2.03
C MET A 540 -18.70 15.75 1.85
N LEU A 541 -19.84 15.94 2.52
CA LEU A 541 -20.53 17.23 2.53
C LEU A 541 -19.67 18.32 3.18
N GLU A 542 -18.96 18.03 4.26
CA GLU A 542 -18.04 18.97 4.90
C GLU A 542 -16.88 19.37 3.98
N TYR A 543 -16.33 18.41 3.22
CA TYR A 543 -15.37 18.69 2.16
C TYR A 543 -15.99 19.58 1.07
N ILE A 544 -17.18 19.23 0.58
CA ILE A 544 -17.90 20.00 -0.44
C ILE A 544 -18.24 21.41 0.04
N LYS A 545 -18.46 21.65 1.33
CA LYS A 545 -18.59 23.01 1.86
C LYS A 545 -17.27 23.79 1.76
N ALA A 546 -16.14 23.12 1.98
CA ALA A 546 -14.81 23.72 2.04
C ALA A 546 -14.12 23.93 0.66
N ILE A 547 -14.47 23.14 -0.36
CA ILE A 547 -13.91 23.28 -1.72
C ILE A 547 -14.35 24.58 -2.41
N GLN A 548 -13.64 24.98 -3.45
CA GLN A 548 -13.87 26.17 -4.28
C GLN A 548 -14.00 25.74 -5.74
N VAL A 549 -14.77 26.46 -6.55
CA VAL A 549 -14.83 26.20 -8.00
C VAL A 549 -13.55 26.69 -8.69
N MET A 550 -13.02 27.79 -8.18
CA MET A 550 -11.85 28.49 -8.72
C MET A 550 -11.04 29.09 -7.57
N ALA A 551 -9.72 29.17 -7.74
CA ALA A 551 -8.85 29.94 -6.86
C ALA A 551 -7.83 30.75 -7.68
N VAL A 552 -7.55 31.97 -7.23
CA VAL A 552 -6.50 32.83 -7.79
C VAL A 552 -5.48 33.08 -6.68
N ILE A 553 -4.22 32.80 -6.95
CA ILE A 553 -3.11 33.01 -6.01
C ILE A 553 -1.99 33.69 -6.77
N GLN A 554 -1.83 35.01 -6.57
CA GLN A 554 -0.92 35.83 -7.38
C GLN A 554 -1.26 35.66 -8.88
N ASP A 555 -0.26 35.36 -9.70
CA ASP A 555 -0.36 35.15 -11.15
C ASP A 555 -0.84 33.74 -11.55
N CYS A 556 -1.31 32.94 -10.58
CA CYS A 556 -1.77 31.57 -10.78
C CYS A 556 -3.30 31.46 -10.69
N LEU A 557 -3.91 30.89 -11.72
CA LEU A 557 -5.31 30.48 -11.75
C LEU A 557 -5.44 28.96 -11.57
N PHE A 558 -6.31 28.51 -10.68
CA PHE A 558 -6.59 27.09 -10.43
C PHE A 558 -8.07 26.79 -10.68
N VAL A 559 -8.33 25.86 -11.59
CA VAL A 559 -9.66 25.30 -11.91
C VAL A 559 -9.54 23.80 -12.13
N HIS A 560 -10.65 23.04 -12.08
CA HIS A 560 -10.56 21.60 -12.31
C HIS A 560 -10.42 21.28 -13.80
N GLY A 561 -11.38 21.70 -14.63
CA GLY A 561 -11.46 21.43 -16.06
C GLY A 561 -10.45 22.21 -16.89
N GLY A 562 -10.70 23.52 -16.98
CA GLY A 562 -10.00 24.44 -17.85
C GLY A 562 -10.84 25.70 -18.09
N ILE A 563 -10.36 26.57 -18.97
CA ILE A 563 -11.07 27.76 -19.42
C ILE A 563 -10.96 27.89 -20.94
N ASP A 564 -11.97 28.52 -21.54
CA ASP A 564 -12.07 28.96 -22.93
C ASP A 564 -12.76 30.33 -22.97
N GLU A 565 -12.82 30.96 -24.15
CA GLU A 565 -13.47 32.26 -24.33
C GLU A 565 -14.93 32.27 -23.87
N ALA A 566 -15.65 31.16 -24.04
CA ALA A 566 -17.06 31.05 -23.65
C ALA A 566 -17.26 31.00 -22.12
N SER A 567 -16.32 30.40 -21.40
CA SER A 567 -16.37 30.21 -19.96
C SER A 567 -15.94 31.45 -19.18
N ILE A 568 -15.08 32.30 -19.74
CA ILE A 568 -14.54 33.51 -19.08
C ILE A 568 -15.68 34.39 -18.58
N GLY A 569 -15.57 34.83 -17.33
CA GLY A 569 -16.58 35.63 -16.63
C GLY A 569 -17.87 34.88 -16.30
N ALA A 570 -18.17 33.72 -16.89
CA ALA A 570 -19.48 33.09 -16.73
C ALA A 570 -19.74 32.61 -15.29
N VAL A 571 -20.81 33.13 -14.68
CA VAL A 571 -21.35 32.65 -13.39
C VAL A 571 -22.78 32.17 -13.63
N PRO A 572 -23.14 30.92 -13.28
CA PRO A 572 -24.48 30.41 -13.56
C PRO A 572 -25.58 31.27 -12.95
N GLY A 573 -26.60 31.59 -13.76
CA GLY A 573 -27.74 32.43 -13.36
C GLY A 573 -27.45 33.93 -13.27
N LYS A 574 -26.28 34.41 -13.72
CA LYS A 574 -25.96 35.83 -13.84
C LYS A 574 -25.66 36.20 -15.29
N GLU A 575 -26.18 37.34 -15.73
CA GLU A 575 -25.81 37.95 -17.01
C GLU A 575 -24.52 38.78 -16.83
N GLY A 576 -23.62 38.75 -17.82
CA GLY A 576 -22.44 39.62 -17.88
C GLY A 576 -21.49 39.48 -16.69
N GLY A 577 -20.93 38.29 -16.44
CA GLY A 577 -19.97 38.17 -15.37
C GLY A 577 -18.66 38.91 -15.68
N GLY A 578 -18.05 39.46 -14.63
CA GLY A 578 -16.99 40.47 -14.73
C GLY A 578 -15.78 40.00 -15.54
N GLU A 579 -15.19 40.95 -16.27
CA GLU A 579 -13.91 40.78 -16.97
C GLU A 579 -12.75 40.56 -15.99
N ASP A 580 -12.90 41.04 -14.75
CA ASP A 580 -11.95 40.86 -13.65
C ASP A 580 -11.98 39.44 -13.07
N VAL A 581 -10.81 38.81 -13.03
CA VAL A 581 -10.63 37.43 -12.57
C VAL A 581 -10.97 37.23 -11.09
N LEU A 582 -10.77 38.23 -10.23
CA LEU A 582 -11.05 38.13 -8.80
C LEU A 582 -12.56 38.22 -8.54
N GLU A 583 -13.26 39.10 -9.26
CA GLU A 583 -14.71 39.19 -9.25
C GLU A 583 -15.36 37.91 -9.78
N TRP A 584 -14.84 37.36 -10.88
CA TRP A 584 -15.31 36.08 -11.42
C TRP A 584 -15.10 34.93 -10.43
N CYS A 585 -13.89 34.81 -9.86
CA CYS A 585 -13.56 33.82 -8.84
C CYS A 585 -14.49 33.92 -7.61
N LYS A 586 -14.72 35.13 -7.11
CA LYS A 586 -15.64 35.40 -5.99
C LYS A 586 -17.08 35.03 -6.36
N GLY A 587 -17.52 35.38 -7.56
CA GLY A 587 -18.83 35.10 -8.10
C GLY A 587 -19.14 33.60 -8.18
N LEU A 588 -18.24 32.81 -8.78
CA LEU A 588 -18.36 31.35 -8.88
C LEU A 588 -18.39 30.69 -7.51
N ASN A 589 -17.50 31.08 -6.60
CA ASN A 589 -17.44 30.50 -5.27
C ASN A 589 -18.67 30.84 -4.42
N ALA A 590 -19.19 32.07 -4.54
CA ALA A 590 -20.42 32.48 -3.86
C ALA A 590 -21.65 31.73 -4.40
N TRP A 591 -21.75 31.57 -5.73
CA TRP A 591 -22.80 30.78 -6.38
C TRP A 591 -22.78 29.33 -5.91
N LYS A 592 -21.63 28.67 -5.93
CA LYS A 592 -21.49 27.29 -5.44
C LYS A 592 -21.87 27.18 -3.96
N ALA A 593 -21.47 28.14 -3.11
CA ALA A 593 -21.86 28.16 -1.70
C ALA A 593 -23.38 28.29 -1.51
N GLU A 594 -24.08 29.06 -2.37
CA GLU A 594 -25.54 29.09 -2.41
C GLU A 594 -26.13 27.73 -2.79
N MET A 595 -25.61 27.06 -3.81
CA MET A 595 -26.10 25.74 -4.22
C MET A 595 -25.94 24.71 -3.08
N VAL A 596 -24.82 24.73 -2.37
CA VAL A 596 -24.62 23.85 -1.20
C VAL A 596 -25.57 24.21 -0.05
N ARG A 597 -25.88 25.51 0.17
CA ARG A 597 -26.91 25.90 1.15
C ARG A 597 -28.30 25.37 0.76
N LYS A 598 -28.65 25.42 -0.53
CA LYS A 598 -29.90 24.84 -1.05
C LYS A 598 -29.94 23.33 -0.84
N TYR A 599 -28.84 22.62 -1.14
CA TYR A 599 -28.67 21.19 -0.84
C TYR A 599 -28.92 20.87 0.63
N VAL A 600 -28.25 21.58 1.55
CA VAL A 600 -28.39 21.35 3.00
C VAL A 600 -29.83 21.54 3.46
N LYS A 601 -30.54 22.53 2.90
CA LYS A 601 -31.94 22.81 3.25
C LYS A 601 -32.90 21.75 2.67
N ASN A 602 -32.71 21.37 1.41
CA ASN A 602 -33.53 20.35 0.75
C ASN A 602 -32.69 19.54 -0.26
N PRO A 603 -32.15 18.39 0.17
CA PRO A 603 -31.27 17.58 -0.68
C PRO A 603 -32.03 16.63 -1.62
N ASN A 604 -33.35 16.48 -1.43
CA ASN A 604 -34.17 15.57 -2.21
C ASN A 604 -34.79 16.26 -3.43
N PHE A 605 -35.46 15.47 -4.27
CA PHE A 605 -36.30 16.00 -5.33
C PHE A 605 -37.45 16.83 -4.74
N GLY A 606 -37.72 17.98 -5.35
CA GLY A 606 -38.91 18.77 -5.12
C GLY A 606 -40.14 18.18 -5.81
N GLU A 607 -41.29 18.84 -5.64
CA GLU A 607 -42.56 18.44 -6.27
C GLU A 607 -42.51 18.50 -7.80
N ASP A 608 -41.65 19.35 -8.35
CA ASP A 608 -41.38 19.49 -9.79
C ASP A 608 -40.45 18.40 -10.36
N GLY A 609 -40.02 17.44 -9.52
CA GLY A 609 -39.09 16.39 -9.90
C GLY A 609 -37.64 16.88 -10.07
N LYS A 610 -37.31 18.10 -9.68
CA LYS A 610 -35.95 18.67 -9.76
C LYS A 610 -35.36 18.90 -8.37
N ARG A 611 -34.04 19.00 -8.29
CA ARG A 611 -33.35 19.34 -7.05
C ARG A 611 -33.11 20.85 -6.97
N SER A 612 -33.20 21.40 -5.76
CA SER A 612 -32.94 22.83 -5.52
C SER A 612 -31.52 23.28 -5.87
N PHE A 613 -30.59 22.33 -6.04
CA PHE A 613 -29.17 22.52 -6.34
C PHE A 613 -28.77 21.92 -7.69
N GLU A 614 -29.73 21.62 -8.58
CA GLU A 614 -29.49 20.97 -9.88
C GLU A 614 -28.40 21.67 -10.71
N ALA A 615 -28.35 23.01 -10.67
CA ALA A 615 -27.35 23.80 -11.39
C ALA A 615 -25.90 23.45 -10.99
N LEU A 616 -25.65 23.00 -9.75
CA LEU A 616 -24.31 22.55 -9.34
C LEU A 616 -23.94 21.19 -9.92
N LEU A 617 -24.93 20.30 -10.08
CA LEU A 617 -24.73 19.01 -10.74
C LEU A 617 -24.52 19.21 -12.25
N ASP A 618 -25.35 20.04 -12.87
CA ASP A 618 -25.21 20.46 -14.27
C ASP A 618 -23.82 21.06 -14.54
N TYR A 619 -23.30 21.91 -13.65
CA TYR A 619 -21.95 22.46 -13.79
C TYR A 619 -20.84 21.39 -13.80
N GLY A 620 -21.08 20.20 -13.25
CA GLY A 620 -20.13 19.09 -13.18
C GLY A 620 -20.27 18.03 -14.27
N VAL A 621 -21.00 18.29 -15.36
CA VAL A 621 -21.18 17.31 -16.46
C VAL A 621 -20.73 17.87 -17.82
N PRO A 622 -20.49 17.02 -18.83
CA PRO A 622 -20.24 17.46 -20.20
C PRO A 622 -21.31 18.45 -20.69
N GLY A 623 -20.87 19.59 -21.24
CA GLY A 623 -21.78 20.62 -21.75
C GLY A 623 -22.55 21.40 -20.68
N GLY A 624 -22.27 21.15 -19.39
CA GLY A 624 -22.85 21.85 -18.27
C GLY A 624 -22.72 23.38 -18.34
N ASN A 625 -23.69 24.10 -17.79
CA ASN A 625 -23.78 25.57 -17.87
C ASN A 625 -23.73 26.08 -19.31
N SER A 626 -24.36 25.35 -20.24
CA SER A 626 -24.33 25.63 -21.68
C SER A 626 -22.90 25.67 -22.25
N GLY A 627 -22.04 24.75 -21.79
CA GLY A 627 -20.63 24.65 -22.18
C GLY A 627 -19.68 25.56 -21.40
N ARG A 628 -20.18 26.43 -20.52
CA ARG A 628 -19.37 27.46 -19.82
C ARG A 628 -18.93 27.03 -18.41
N SER A 629 -18.69 25.74 -18.21
CA SER A 629 -18.24 25.21 -16.93
C SER A 629 -16.73 25.15 -16.86
N VAL A 630 -16.10 25.73 -15.83
CA VAL A 630 -14.66 25.54 -15.57
C VAL A 630 -14.35 24.22 -14.84
N CYS A 631 -15.38 23.46 -14.46
CA CYS A 631 -15.24 22.18 -13.77
C CYS A 631 -15.09 21.01 -14.76
N TYR A 632 -15.79 21.03 -15.89
CA TYR A 632 -15.72 19.96 -16.90
C TYR A 632 -15.13 20.45 -18.24
N ASN A 633 -14.61 21.68 -18.31
CA ASN A 633 -14.04 22.19 -19.56
C ASN A 633 -12.90 21.28 -20.06
N SER A 634 -12.98 20.87 -21.31
CA SER A 634 -11.95 20.10 -22.01
C SER A 634 -11.32 20.91 -23.16
N SER A 635 -11.32 22.23 -23.09
CA SER A 635 -10.76 23.15 -24.10
C SER A 635 -9.29 22.86 -24.41
N PHE A 636 -8.51 22.50 -23.38
CA PHE A 636 -7.11 22.08 -23.54
C PHE A 636 -6.96 20.63 -24.06
N MET A 637 -8.06 19.92 -24.29
CA MET A 637 -8.13 18.52 -24.72
C MET A 637 -9.26 18.26 -25.75
N PRO A 638 -9.27 18.94 -26.92
CA PRO A 638 -10.33 18.74 -27.89
C PRO A 638 -10.29 17.31 -28.48
N SER A 639 -11.36 16.55 -28.24
CA SER A 639 -11.78 15.29 -28.88
C SER A 639 -10.72 14.37 -29.54
N SER A 640 -10.40 13.30 -28.79
CA SER A 640 -10.08 11.88 -29.13
C SER A 640 -9.30 11.39 -30.37
N SER A 641 -9.14 12.09 -31.50
CA SER A 641 -8.54 11.45 -32.69
C SER A 641 -7.01 11.28 -32.59
N THR A 642 -6.31 12.29 -32.04
CA THR A 642 -4.86 12.26 -31.81
C THR A 642 -4.50 12.08 -30.33
N GLY A 643 -5.42 12.45 -29.42
CA GLY A 643 -5.17 12.49 -27.99
C GLY A 643 -4.18 13.58 -27.56
N ASN A 644 -3.89 14.55 -28.43
CA ASN A 644 -3.03 15.70 -28.14
C ASN A 644 -3.77 16.77 -27.32
N CYS A 645 -2.99 17.57 -26.59
CA CYS A 645 -3.45 18.80 -25.99
C CYS A 645 -3.65 19.89 -27.05
N ALA A 646 -4.41 20.93 -26.71
CA ALA A 646 -4.55 22.15 -27.50
C ALA A 646 -3.89 23.34 -26.80
N VAL A 647 -3.33 24.24 -27.60
CA VAL A 647 -2.92 25.56 -27.10
C VAL A 647 -4.15 26.36 -26.65
N PRO A 648 -4.02 27.23 -25.62
CA PRO A 648 -5.07 28.19 -25.29
C PRO A 648 -5.50 29.04 -26.51
N GLU A 649 -6.78 29.39 -26.56
CA GLU A 649 -7.34 30.31 -27.55
C GLU A 649 -6.70 31.71 -27.42
N GLU A 650 -6.75 32.52 -28.49
CA GLU A 650 -6.17 33.88 -28.48
C GLU A 650 -6.84 34.78 -27.44
N GLY A 651 -8.18 34.75 -27.33
CA GLY A 651 -8.88 35.55 -26.33
C GLY A 651 -8.57 35.12 -24.89
N VAL A 652 -8.22 33.84 -24.66
CA VAL A 652 -7.76 33.38 -23.35
C VAL A 652 -6.37 33.95 -23.02
N GLU A 653 -5.46 34.02 -24.00
CA GLU A 653 -4.14 34.64 -23.84
C GLU A 653 -4.27 36.13 -23.49
N GLU A 654 -5.06 36.87 -24.27
CA GLU A 654 -5.32 38.30 -24.08
C GLU A 654 -5.93 38.57 -22.70
N TRP A 655 -6.98 37.83 -22.34
CA TRP A 655 -7.63 37.95 -21.03
C TRP A 655 -6.69 37.63 -19.86
N CYS A 656 -5.82 36.62 -20.01
CA CYS A 656 -4.82 36.31 -19.00
C CYS A 656 -3.82 37.45 -18.83
N ALA A 657 -3.38 38.09 -19.92
CA ALA A 657 -2.48 39.22 -19.88
C ALA A 657 -3.10 40.42 -19.15
N GLU A 658 -4.37 40.73 -19.45
CA GLU A 658 -5.14 41.82 -18.81
C GLU A 658 -5.35 41.59 -17.31
N ASN A 659 -5.50 40.32 -16.89
CA ASN A 659 -5.73 39.93 -15.50
C ASN A 659 -4.45 39.53 -14.74
N GLU A 660 -3.27 39.80 -15.31
CA GLU A 660 -1.96 39.44 -14.75
C GLU A 660 -1.80 37.94 -14.44
N ILE A 661 -2.56 37.07 -15.11
CA ILE A 661 -2.46 35.62 -14.99
C ILE A 661 -1.38 35.12 -15.95
N ARG A 662 -0.36 34.48 -15.39
CA ARG A 662 0.75 33.90 -16.16
C ARG A 662 0.70 32.39 -16.20
N ARG A 663 -0.03 31.78 -15.27
CA ARG A 663 -0.03 30.32 -15.06
C ARG A 663 -1.42 29.83 -14.75
N ILE A 664 -1.87 28.81 -15.47
CA ILE A 664 -3.15 28.14 -15.23
C ILE A 664 -2.86 26.69 -14.85
N PHE A 665 -3.49 26.20 -13.78
CA PHE A 665 -3.36 24.82 -13.32
C PHE A 665 -4.71 24.13 -13.39
N VAL A 666 -4.72 22.97 -14.03
CA VAL A 666 -5.92 22.15 -14.21
C VAL A 666 -5.71 20.72 -13.72
N GLY A 667 -6.80 20.12 -13.22
CA GLY A 667 -6.82 18.78 -12.62
C GLY A 667 -7.66 17.75 -13.38
N HIS A 668 -8.25 18.12 -14.51
CA HIS A 668 -9.14 17.26 -15.28
C HIS A 668 -8.43 16.54 -16.43
N SER A 669 -8.99 15.39 -16.85
CA SER A 669 -8.58 14.62 -18.03
C SER A 669 -7.08 14.26 -18.08
N PRO A 670 -6.67 13.22 -17.32
CA PRO A 670 -5.27 12.88 -17.10
C PRO A 670 -4.53 12.64 -18.42
N GLN A 671 -3.37 13.27 -18.54
CA GLN A 671 -2.50 13.15 -19.70
C GLN A 671 -1.25 12.39 -19.32
N ASP A 672 -1.19 11.13 -19.77
CA ASP A 672 0.07 10.40 -19.85
C ASP A 672 0.75 10.21 -18.48
N ASP A 673 2.09 10.08 -18.46
CA ASP A 673 2.91 9.76 -17.29
C ASP A 673 3.68 10.94 -16.68
N CYS A 674 3.35 12.18 -17.05
CA CYS A 674 3.86 13.38 -16.43
C CYS A 674 2.89 14.56 -16.59
N PRO A 675 2.97 15.58 -15.72
CA PRO A 675 2.24 16.82 -15.93
C PRO A 675 2.54 17.40 -17.32
N THR A 676 1.48 17.70 -18.07
CA THR A 676 1.59 18.25 -19.42
C THR A 676 1.51 19.77 -19.36
N VAL A 677 2.37 20.44 -20.15
CA VAL A 677 2.40 21.90 -20.25
C VAL A 677 2.00 22.33 -21.65
N MET A 678 1.23 23.41 -21.75
CA MET A 678 0.97 24.10 -23.00
C MET A 678 1.40 25.56 -22.83
N LYS A 679 2.27 26.04 -23.72
CA LYS A 679 2.79 27.42 -23.68
C LYS A 679 2.25 28.25 -24.84
N ARG A 680 1.84 29.47 -24.51
CA ARG A 680 1.70 30.61 -25.42
C ARG A 680 2.50 31.79 -24.86
N PRO A 681 2.77 32.84 -25.65
CA PRO A 681 3.43 34.02 -25.11
C PRO A 681 2.69 34.53 -23.86
N GLY A 682 3.45 34.72 -22.77
CA GLY A 682 2.90 35.30 -21.54
C GLY A 682 2.05 34.39 -20.66
N VAL A 683 1.62 33.20 -21.11
CA VAL A 683 0.83 32.24 -20.30
C VAL A 683 1.24 30.78 -20.50
N ALA A 684 1.31 30.04 -19.40
CA ALA A 684 1.55 28.59 -19.40
C ALA A 684 0.42 27.84 -18.67
N VAL A 685 -0.11 26.81 -19.31
CA VAL A 685 -1.13 25.92 -18.73
C VAL A 685 -0.50 24.61 -18.31
N PHE A 686 -0.74 24.19 -17.07
CA PHE A 686 -0.22 22.97 -16.46
C PHE A 686 -1.37 22.00 -16.15
N MET A 687 -1.40 20.88 -16.85
CA MET A 687 -2.28 19.75 -16.53
C MET A 687 -1.56 18.80 -15.59
N ALA A 688 -1.95 18.80 -14.31
CA ALA A 688 -1.22 18.07 -13.27
C ALA A 688 -1.79 16.67 -12.96
N ASP A 689 -2.89 16.27 -13.59
CA ASP A 689 -3.49 14.96 -13.35
C ASP A 689 -2.74 13.82 -14.06
N THR A 690 -2.10 12.97 -13.26
CA THR A 690 -1.36 11.77 -13.69
C THR A 690 -2.04 10.49 -13.17
N SER A 691 -3.36 10.50 -12.99
CA SER A 691 -4.09 9.35 -12.42
C SER A 691 -4.20 8.13 -13.37
N TYR A 692 -3.96 8.29 -14.67
CA TYR A 692 -4.03 7.21 -15.68
C TYR A 692 -2.67 6.89 -16.35
N SER A 693 -1.58 7.29 -15.72
CA SER A 693 -0.23 7.14 -16.26
C SER A 693 0.16 5.68 -16.55
N ASP A 694 -0.32 4.74 -15.76
CA ASP A 694 -0.12 3.31 -16.00
C ASP A 694 -1.37 2.48 -15.72
N VAL A 695 -2.30 2.48 -16.68
CA VAL A 695 -3.49 1.61 -16.64
C VAL A 695 -3.14 0.11 -16.53
N GLY A 696 -1.92 -0.29 -16.89
CA GLY A 696 -1.41 -1.67 -16.78
C GLY A 696 -0.75 -1.98 -15.43
N ALA A 697 -0.71 -1.02 -14.50
CA ALA A 697 -0.12 -1.19 -13.19
C ALA A 697 -0.74 -2.36 -12.40
N SER A 698 0.03 -2.88 -11.45
CA SER A 698 -0.40 -4.00 -10.62
C SER A 698 -1.67 -3.66 -9.86
N LYS A 699 -2.74 -4.39 -10.15
CA LYS A 699 -4.02 -4.27 -9.43
C LYS A 699 -4.02 -5.00 -8.08
N VAL A 700 -2.87 -5.53 -7.66
CA VAL A 700 -2.73 -6.27 -6.40
C VAL A 700 -2.84 -5.29 -5.23
N GLY A 701 -3.87 -5.47 -4.39
CA GLY A 701 -4.14 -4.61 -3.23
C GLY A 701 -4.96 -3.36 -3.55
N ASN A 702 -4.94 -2.88 -4.79
CA ASN A 702 -5.79 -1.79 -5.26
C ASN A 702 -6.29 -2.09 -6.68
N ALA A 703 -7.53 -2.55 -6.82
CA ALA A 703 -8.13 -2.89 -8.11
C ALA A 703 -8.25 -1.68 -9.07
N ALA A 704 -8.14 -0.47 -8.53
CA ALA A 704 -8.22 0.79 -9.25
C ALA A 704 -6.87 1.41 -9.60
N GLU A 705 -5.75 0.76 -9.28
CA GLU A 705 -4.41 1.32 -9.44
C GLU A 705 -4.08 1.59 -10.91
N ASN A 706 -4.08 2.86 -11.33
CA ASN A 706 -3.83 3.28 -12.72
C ASN A 706 -2.62 4.21 -12.85
N ARG A 707 -1.85 4.39 -11.78
CA ARG A 707 -0.67 5.26 -11.76
C ARG A 707 0.63 4.44 -11.75
N GLY A 708 0.62 3.29 -11.07
CA GLY A 708 1.84 2.48 -10.91
C GLY A 708 2.89 3.26 -10.12
N ASP A 709 4.14 3.23 -10.58
CA ASP A 709 5.24 3.95 -9.93
C ASP A 709 5.36 5.41 -10.37
N VAL A 710 4.47 5.88 -11.25
CA VAL A 710 4.56 7.23 -11.81
C VAL A 710 4.25 8.24 -10.73
N VAL A 711 5.11 9.26 -10.63
CA VAL A 711 4.90 10.38 -9.71
C VAL A 711 5.34 11.67 -10.39
N GLY A 712 4.55 12.71 -10.23
CA GLY A 712 4.90 14.07 -10.63
C GLY A 712 4.71 15.01 -9.44
N VAL A 713 5.70 15.85 -9.19
CA VAL A 713 5.66 16.93 -8.20
C VAL A 713 5.72 18.24 -8.97
N VAL A 714 4.66 19.04 -8.84
CA VAL A 714 4.58 20.39 -9.40
C VAL A 714 4.82 21.38 -8.28
N SER A 715 5.99 22.02 -8.28
CA SER A 715 6.38 23.02 -7.29
C SER A 715 6.23 24.42 -7.89
N ILE A 716 5.48 25.28 -7.21
CA ILE A 716 5.17 26.62 -7.68
C ILE A 716 5.91 27.62 -6.80
N THR A 717 6.69 28.50 -7.41
CA THR A 717 7.31 29.66 -6.75
C THR A 717 6.80 30.94 -7.40
N ARG A 718 7.17 32.10 -6.86
CA ARG A 718 6.83 33.39 -7.47
C ARG A 718 7.43 33.58 -8.86
N THR A 719 8.58 32.97 -9.15
CA THR A 719 9.33 33.24 -10.38
C THR A 719 9.32 32.08 -11.37
N ALA A 720 8.90 30.89 -10.94
CA ALA A 720 8.95 29.69 -11.77
C ALA A 720 8.01 28.59 -11.27
N THR A 721 7.70 27.66 -12.18
CA THR A 721 7.08 26.38 -11.91
C THR A 721 8.09 25.28 -12.25
N GLU A 722 8.37 24.40 -11.28
CA GLU A 722 9.26 23.26 -11.43
C GLU A 722 8.43 21.98 -11.44
N VAL A 723 8.70 21.10 -12.41
CA VAL A 723 8.08 19.78 -12.49
C VAL A 723 9.18 18.75 -12.40
N GLU A 724 9.05 17.83 -11.44
CA GLU A 724 9.96 16.70 -11.30
C GLU A 724 9.22 15.41 -10.98
N GLY A 725 9.78 14.27 -11.38
CA GLY A 725 9.08 13.01 -11.22
C GLY A 725 9.72 11.79 -11.86
N LYS A 726 8.98 10.69 -11.83
CA LYS A 726 9.33 9.42 -12.46
C LYS A 726 8.28 9.10 -13.53
N LEU A 727 8.72 8.95 -14.78
CA LEU A 727 7.88 8.56 -15.91
C LEU A 727 7.53 7.06 -15.89
N LYS A 728 6.60 6.65 -16.75
CA LYS A 728 6.29 5.25 -17.01
C LYS A 728 7.51 4.60 -17.67
N GLY A 729 8.13 3.65 -16.98
CA GLY A 729 9.41 3.04 -17.39
C GLY A 729 10.61 3.49 -16.55
N GLY A 730 10.42 4.44 -15.64
CA GLY A 730 11.38 4.75 -14.58
C GLY A 730 12.35 5.90 -14.85
N GLY A 731 12.31 6.51 -16.04
CA GLY A 731 13.10 7.70 -16.35
C GLY A 731 12.74 8.88 -15.44
N ALA A 732 13.76 9.58 -14.94
CA ALA A 732 13.57 10.81 -14.16
C ALA A 732 13.23 11.96 -15.10
N ASN A 733 12.04 12.56 -14.93
CA ASN A 733 11.63 13.75 -15.64
C ASN A 733 11.85 14.97 -14.75
N ARG A 734 12.51 16.02 -15.26
CA ARG A 734 12.68 17.28 -14.53
C ARG A 734 12.84 18.45 -15.48
N TYR A 735 12.05 19.50 -15.29
CA TYR A 735 12.21 20.78 -15.99
C TYR A 735 11.69 21.95 -15.15
N LYS A 736 12.15 23.16 -15.48
CA LYS A 736 11.78 24.42 -14.83
C LYS A 736 11.33 25.45 -15.86
N ILE A 737 10.12 25.97 -15.67
CA ILE A 737 9.55 27.03 -16.51
C ILE A 737 9.46 28.30 -15.66
N ASN A 738 10.28 29.28 -15.98
CA ASN A 738 10.23 30.62 -15.40
C ASN A 738 9.03 31.39 -15.95
N VAL A 739 8.45 32.23 -15.10
CA VAL A 739 7.37 33.17 -15.47
C VAL A 739 7.84 34.16 -16.54
N ASP A 740 9.13 34.54 -16.49
CA ASP A 740 9.78 35.31 -17.54
C ASP A 740 10.53 34.35 -18.45
N ASP A 741 10.02 34.21 -19.66
CA ASP A 741 10.50 33.27 -20.67
C ASP A 741 11.96 33.50 -21.06
N SER A 742 12.47 34.72 -20.93
CA SER A 742 13.87 35.05 -21.25
C SER A 742 14.87 34.39 -20.30
N ARG A 743 14.42 33.95 -19.12
CA ARG A 743 15.24 33.24 -18.12
C ARG A 743 15.21 31.72 -18.30
N ASN A 744 14.44 31.21 -19.25
CA ASN A 744 14.39 29.78 -19.52
C ASN A 744 15.61 29.34 -20.32
N ASN A 745 16.32 28.32 -19.81
CA ASN A 745 17.44 27.71 -20.49
C ASN A 745 17.00 26.48 -21.29
N MET A 746 17.75 26.13 -22.32
CA MET A 746 17.58 24.82 -22.99
C MET A 746 17.98 23.68 -22.03
N PRO A 747 17.30 22.53 -22.07
CA PRO A 747 16.15 22.19 -22.92
C PRO A 747 14.78 22.68 -22.41
N ASP A 748 14.69 23.20 -21.19
CA ASP A 748 13.44 23.51 -20.50
C ASP A 748 12.59 24.58 -21.22
N SER A 749 13.23 25.53 -21.91
CA SER A 749 12.56 26.64 -22.60
C SER A 749 11.57 26.21 -23.69
N ILE A 750 11.77 25.01 -24.25
CA ILE A 750 10.92 24.44 -25.31
C ILE A 750 9.87 23.45 -24.78
N VAL A 751 9.86 23.14 -23.47
CA VAL A 751 8.81 22.32 -22.87
C VAL A 751 7.46 23.02 -22.99
N GLY A 752 6.43 22.27 -23.39
CA GLY A 752 5.09 22.77 -23.66
C GLY A 752 4.91 23.48 -24.99
N ARG A 753 5.88 23.36 -25.91
CA ARG A 753 5.76 23.80 -27.30
C ARG A 753 5.31 22.64 -28.21
N GLN A 754 4.52 22.97 -29.22
CA GLN A 754 4.11 22.04 -30.27
C GLN A 754 5.11 22.04 -31.44
N LEU A 755 5.34 20.87 -32.04
CA LEU A 755 6.15 20.67 -33.23
C LEU A 755 5.30 20.72 -34.50
N VAL A 756 5.95 20.88 -35.66
CA VAL A 756 5.32 20.95 -36.99
C VAL A 756 4.54 19.68 -37.36
N ASP A 757 4.87 18.54 -36.75
CA ASP A 757 4.18 17.25 -36.91
C ASP A 757 3.08 17.02 -35.85
N ASP A 758 2.62 18.09 -35.19
CA ASP A 758 1.61 18.10 -34.13
C ASP A 758 2.01 17.42 -32.82
N THR A 759 3.23 16.88 -32.71
CA THR A 759 3.74 16.34 -31.45
C THR A 759 4.14 17.44 -30.47
N TRP A 760 4.27 17.09 -29.19
CA TRP A 760 4.53 18.03 -28.11
C TRP A 760 5.80 17.69 -27.34
N VAL A 761 6.53 18.73 -26.94
CA VAL A 761 7.63 18.60 -25.98
C VAL A 761 7.03 18.53 -24.58
N LYS A 762 6.98 17.34 -23.97
CA LYS A 762 6.29 17.11 -22.68
C LYS A 762 7.19 17.21 -21.44
N GLY A 763 8.49 17.04 -21.61
CA GLY A 763 9.41 17.04 -20.48
C GLY A 763 10.86 16.85 -20.88
N VAL A 764 11.70 16.60 -19.88
CA VAL A 764 13.15 16.50 -20.04
C VAL A 764 13.66 15.33 -19.22
N VAL A 765 14.41 14.43 -19.87
CA VAL A 765 15.02 13.25 -19.26
C VAL A 765 16.50 13.26 -19.64
N GLU A 766 17.39 13.25 -18.65
CA GLU A 766 18.85 13.23 -18.86
C GLU A 766 19.35 14.34 -19.80
N GLY A 767 18.75 15.54 -19.71
CA GLY A 767 19.10 16.70 -20.55
C GLY A 767 18.54 16.67 -21.97
N LYS A 768 17.80 15.61 -22.34
CA LYS A 768 17.12 15.47 -23.63
C LYS A 768 15.64 15.76 -23.48
N VAL A 769 15.02 16.29 -24.53
CA VAL A 769 13.58 16.53 -24.53
C VAL A 769 12.80 15.26 -24.85
N VAL A 770 11.68 15.08 -24.16
CA VAL A 770 10.69 14.02 -24.42
C VAL A 770 9.65 14.58 -25.37
N VAL A 771 9.65 14.09 -26.61
CA VAL A 771 8.65 14.45 -27.62
C VAL A 771 7.61 13.34 -27.71
N ARG A 772 6.32 13.70 -27.64
CA ARG A 772 5.20 12.74 -27.66
C ARG A 772 4.08 13.16 -28.58
N GLU A 773 3.46 12.15 -29.20
CA GLU A 773 2.16 12.25 -29.85
C GLU A 773 1.08 11.72 -28.90
N GLY A 774 0.23 12.61 -28.40
CA GLY A 774 -0.96 12.28 -27.62
C GLY A 774 -0.73 11.28 -26.48
N ARG A 775 -1.50 10.18 -26.50
CA ARG A 775 -1.38 9.01 -25.58
C ARG A 775 -0.42 7.92 -26.11
N GLY A 776 0.45 8.24 -27.07
CA GLY A 776 1.20 7.31 -27.92
C GLY A 776 2.72 7.29 -27.71
N LYS A 777 3.44 6.96 -28.79
CA LYS A 777 4.91 6.76 -28.80
C LYS A 777 5.64 8.03 -28.38
N TRP A 778 6.76 7.84 -27.69
CA TRP A 778 7.68 8.92 -27.36
C TRP A 778 9.06 8.68 -27.96
N LYS A 779 9.79 9.77 -28.18
CA LYS A 779 11.20 9.77 -28.55
C LYS A 779 11.95 10.79 -27.70
N LEU A 780 13.19 10.47 -27.37
CA LEU A 780 14.13 11.44 -26.82
C LEU A 780 14.84 12.12 -27.98
N MET A 781 14.94 13.44 -27.90
CA MET A 781 15.64 14.26 -28.90
C MET A 781 16.55 15.25 -28.19
N GLU A 782 17.63 15.65 -28.85
CA GLU A 782 18.44 16.75 -28.35
C GLU A 782 17.67 18.07 -28.50
N GLY A 783 17.81 18.99 -27.53
CA GLY A 783 17.07 20.25 -27.57
C GLY A 783 17.31 21.05 -28.85
N GLY A 784 18.55 21.04 -29.36
CA GLY A 784 18.92 21.70 -30.62
C GLY A 784 18.25 21.11 -31.87
N GLU A 785 18.02 19.80 -31.89
CA GLU A 785 17.34 19.12 -33.01
C GLU A 785 15.87 19.55 -33.12
N VAL A 786 15.24 19.87 -31.98
CA VAL A 786 13.82 20.21 -31.91
C VAL A 786 13.54 21.66 -32.29
N LEU A 787 14.50 22.58 -32.14
CA LEU A 787 14.31 24.01 -32.43
C LEU A 787 13.81 24.27 -33.86
N GLY A 788 14.37 23.58 -34.85
CA GLY A 788 13.96 23.69 -36.26
C GLY A 788 12.61 23.04 -36.58
N LEU A 789 12.04 22.28 -35.63
CA LEU A 789 10.77 21.58 -35.77
C LEU A 789 9.64 22.24 -34.97
N LEU A 790 9.93 23.32 -34.22
CA LEU A 790 8.90 24.02 -33.45
C LEU A 790 7.92 24.71 -34.39
N LYS A 791 6.62 24.59 -34.08
CA LYS A 791 5.65 25.51 -34.67
C LYS A 791 5.96 26.95 -34.22
N PRO A 792 5.78 27.94 -35.11
CA PRO A 792 5.80 29.34 -34.72
C PRO A 792 4.83 29.56 -33.56
N MET A 793 5.27 30.26 -32.52
CA MET A 793 4.28 30.85 -31.60
C MET A 793 3.59 31.96 -32.37
N GLY A 794 2.26 32.05 -32.26
CA GLY A 794 1.55 33.25 -32.68
C GLY A 794 2.26 34.48 -32.10
N VAL A 795 2.31 35.58 -32.87
CA VAL A 795 2.93 36.82 -32.39
C VAL A 795 2.05 37.37 -31.27
N ALA A 796 2.60 37.57 -30.08
CA ALA A 796 1.92 38.30 -29.01
C ALA A 796 1.55 39.69 -29.56
N ARG A 797 0.26 40.04 -29.52
CA ARG A 797 -0.21 41.33 -30.02
C ARG A 797 0.14 42.48 -29.08
#